data_AF-A0A1F3TVW4-F1
#
_entry.id   AF-A0A1F3TVW4-F1
#
_cell.length_a   1.000
_cell.length_b   1.000
_cell.length_c   1.000
_cell.angle_alpha   90.00
_cell.angle_beta   90.00
_cell.angle_gamma   90.00
#
_symmetry.space_group_name_H-M   'P 1'
#
loop_
_entity.id
_entity.type
_entity.pdbx_description
1 polymer ?
#
loop_
_entity_poly.entity_id
_entity_poly.type
_entity_poly.pdbx_seq_one_letter_code
_entity_poly.pdbx_strand_id
1 'polypeptide(L)'
;MDKKVFISGMHSGQNPSAGVGIARSLRKAFPELNLVGVDHWQGSSGLHHESVDEALLLPQWKQINRVRHVEFLREILDAGNIWISGLDVEVYWLAQNFGYHQNLFAPTGTALELTAKPSVKAFSELGFKVPDYISAFSADSEVHSFMRQNSWQCWLKGPYHDAKRITSWDGFCRHRDQMQKDWKTSRLFLQKHIVGNEESICFSANRGKLVAAVHMQKRLITPEGKTWAGRVTPVSPEFFEQMSEVIQGLRWSGGGEIEFTRDLDGKKWIIECNPRFPAWIFGSALSGINLPAKMISSALEIPFVEIVPLYPCFTRVVYEIPAKESVGLPMPLDPSLAAWSSDGGKGKGGGPSAGSVMPFLRDTMEQRQESHHDFDDDEDDHDDEKSVEHMHFDSSIPPQYSSEIKEKAERFVGETPSRVHLEGWTFSRFESLSKAIRAAHRYPEIRIGYSVKTSSTDEHLRHAKACGFLTECISQMEIHRALNVGVPAKEIILNGPGKFWPLTQKPVTDLRMLFCDSVEEFDRVIQIPNMSKVLGFRIQLPKLNSRFGVPVDKIENFQGIIKSVRKLSGQELGFHFHMPSWSIGIQRWKEAVRSLLTWCQAVEQLTDVSVRHLDMGGGFFPSDLEKMDFKWIQETIREALPQIKTIYFEPGRSLTQEGEAVFSRVLDVRRTKDNKVTEIVVDACIAELPLIDSYAHRIFFKSKTSDDFTHLNKGDTKVLGRICMENDVLSKGLKIPSSVELGDYLIFGDAGAYERSMSYDFGRG
;
A
#
# COMPACT_ATOMS: atom_id res chain seq x y z
N MET A 1 -22.85 22.89 41.59
CA MET A 1 -21.46 22.35 41.69
C MET A 1 -20.56 23.38 41.04
N ASP A 2 -19.50 23.82 41.72
CA ASP A 2 -18.59 24.86 41.17
C ASP A 2 -17.52 24.32 40.20
N LYS A 3 -17.52 23.00 39.91
CA LYS A 3 -16.56 22.37 39.01
C LYS A 3 -17.01 22.51 37.54
N LYS A 4 -16.09 22.97 36.69
CA LYS A 4 -16.28 23.03 35.23
C LYS A 4 -15.67 21.81 34.55
N VAL A 5 -16.26 21.40 33.42
CA VAL A 5 -15.70 20.37 32.54
C VAL A 5 -15.34 20.98 31.20
N PHE A 6 -14.05 21.01 30.90
CA PHE A 6 -13.50 21.50 29.64
C PHE A 6 -13.42 20.36 28.63
N ILE A 7 -13.93 20.60 27.42
CA ILE A 7 -14.06 19.61 26.36
C ILE A 7 -13.44 20.20 25.09
N SER A 8 -12.32 19.64 24.64
CA SER A 8 -11.66 20.10 23.41
C SER A 8 -12.19 19.40 22.15
N GLY A 9 -11.80 19.92 20.98
CA GLY A 9 -12.13 19.31 19.68
C GLY A 9 -13.60 19.54 19.32
N MET A 10 -14.02 20.81 19.30
CA MET A 10 -15.40 21.22 19.06
C MET A 10 -15.73 21.37 17.57
N HIS A 11 -14.80 21.08 16.66
CA HIS A 11 -15.08 21.06 15.23
C HIS A 11 -16.12 19.99 14.86
N SER A 12 -17.19 20.38 14.15
CA SER A 12 -18.28 19.46 13.73
C SER A 12 -18.62 19.53 12.24
N GLY A 13 -17.64 19.85 11.39
CA GLY A 13 -17.80 19.85 9.93
C GLY A 13 -17.85 18.45 9.30
N GLN A 14 -17.45 18.33 8.03
CA GLN A 14 -17.45 17.04 7.30
C GLN A 14 -16.54 15.98 7.95
N ASN A 15 -15.49 16.42 8.64
CA ASN A 15 -14.61 15.57 9.44
C ASN A 15 -14.73 15.96 10.92
N PRO A 16 -15.80 15.55 11.62
CA PRO A 16 -16.08 16.01 12.96
C PRO A 16 -15.13 15.41 14.00
N SER A 17 -14.79 16.20 14.99
CA SER A 17 -14.08 15.81 16.21
C SER A 17 -15.06 15.28 17.27
N ALA A 18 -14.53 14.77 18.39
CA ALA A 18 -15.34 14.13 19.42
C ALA A 18 -16.09 15.10 20.35
N GLY A 19 -15.61 16.34 20.48
CA GLY A 19 -16.01 17.28 21.54
C GLY A 19 -17.51 17.52 21.61
N VAL A 20 -18.17 17.80 20.48
CA VAL A 20 -19.64 18.00 20.44
C VAL A 20 -20.39 16.75 20.90
N GLY A 21 -19.92 15.56 20.51
CA GLY A 21 -20.53 14.29 20.93
C GLY A 21 -20.38 14.07 22.44
N ILE A 22 -19.22 14.42 23.01
CA ILE A 22 -18.95 14.36 24.45
C ILE A 22 -19.88 15.33 25.20
N ALA A 23 -19.93 16.60 24.76
CA ALA A 23 -20.75 17.64 25.39
C ALA A 23 -22.24 17.27 25.41
N ARG A 24 -22.78 16.77 24.29
CA ARG A 24 -24.18 16.30 24.20
C ARG A 24 -24.45 15.12 25.12
N SER A 25 -23.50 14.20 25.22
CA SER A 25 -23.59 13.03 26.11
C SER A 25 -23.64 13.46 27.58
N LEU A 26 -22.78 14.39 27.97
CA LEU A 26 -22.73 14.92 29.33
C LEU A 26 -23.96 15.76 29.67
N ARG A 27 -24.40 16.67 28.79
CA ARG A 27 -25.59 17.51 29.03
C ARG A 27 -26.85 16.67 29.27
N LYS A 28 -27.02 15.57 28.54
CA LYS A 28 -28.16 14.65 28.73
C LYS A 28 -28.16 13.97 30.10
N ALA A 29 -26.98 13.71 30.66
CA ALA A 29 -26.80 13.00 31.92
C ALA A 29 -26.73 13.94 33.13
N PHE A 30 -26.21 15.16 32.92
CA PHE A 30 -25.99 16.19 33.93
C PHE A 30 -26.46 17.56 33.39
N PRO A 31 -27.77 17.87 33.49
CA PRO A 31 -28.32 19.13 32.99
C PRO A 31 -27.69 20.39 33.59
N GLU A 32 -27.22 20.29 34.84
CA GLU A 32 -26.67 21.41 35.62
C GLU A 32 -25.13 21.48 35.65
N LEU A 33 -24.44 20.57 34.95
CA LEU A 33 -22.98 20.57 34.92
C LEU A 33 -22.49 21.69 33.99
N ASN A 34 -21.56 22.53 34.48
CA ASN A 34 -20.99 23.59 33.66
C ASN A 34 -19.99 23.01 32.64
N LEU A 35 -20.33 23.08 31.36
CA LEU A 35 -19.55 22.56 30.25
C LEU A 35 -18.90 23.70 29.46
N VAL A 36 -17.57 23.65 29.32
CA VAL A 36 -16.77 24.62 28.57
C VAL A 36 -16.24 23.95 27.30
N GLY A 37 -16.63 24.46 26.13
CA GLY A 37 -16.17 23.97 24.84
C GLY A 37 -14.87 24.67 24.45
N VAL A 38 -13.86 23.91 24.05
CA VAL A 38 -12.51 24.41 23.75
C VAL A 38 -12.12 24.11 22.30
N ASP A 39 -11.63 25.12 21.59
CA ASP A 39 -11.05 24.95 20.25
C ASP A 39 -10.04 26.06 19.94
N HIS A 40 -9.30 25.95 18.84
CA HIS A 40 -8.35 26.95 18.36
C HIS A 40 -8.87 27.75 17.15
N TRP A 41 -10.08 27.45 16.68
CA TRP A 41 -10.68 28.11 15.53
C TRP A 41 -12.12 28.55 15.79
N GLN A 42 -12.39 29.84 15.57
CA GLN A 42 -13.73 30.43 15.70
C GLN A 42 -14.76 29.85 14.74
N GLY A 43 -14.33 29.21 13.64
CA GLY A 43 -15.23 28.50 12.72
C GLY A 43 -15.65 27.11 13.21
N SER A 44 -15.17 26.65 14.36
CA SER A 44 -15.61 25.39 14.97
C SER A 44 -17.03 25.54 15.52
N SER A 45 -18.00 25.14 14.71
CA SER A 45 -19.44 25.22 15.00
C SER A 45 -19.82 24.68 16.38
N GLY A 46 -19.15 23.64 16.88
CA GLY A 46 -19.45 23.09 18.20
C GLY A 46 -19.27 24.07 19.36
N LEU A 47 -18.48 25.14 19.22
CA LEU A 47 -18.37 26.19 20.24
C LEU A 47 -19.70 26.92 20.49
N HIS A 48 -20.58 26.94 19.49
CA HIS A 48 -21.90 27.55 19.58
C HIS A 48 -23.01 26.56 19.94
N HIS A 49 -22.68 25.27 20.14
CA HIS A 49 -23.68 24.25 20.43
C HIS A 49 -24.35 24.47 21.80
N GLU A 50 -25.67 24.31 21.89
CA GLU A 50 -26.49 24.54 23.09
C GLU A 50 -26.08 23.71 24.32
N SER A 51 -25.44 22.55 24.09
CA SER A 51 -24.96 21.70 25.19
C SER A 51 -23.81 22.31 25.97
N VAL A 52 -23.17 23.35 25.43
CA VAL A 52 -22.00 24.01 26.01
C VAL A 52 -22.43 25.33 26.62
N ASP A 53 -22.04 25.62 27.86
CA ASP A 53 -22.39 26.89 28.51
C ASP A 53 -21.41 27.98 28.07
N GLU A 54 -20.12 27.72 28.22
CA GLU A 54 -19.03 28.66 27.96
C GLU A 54 -18.15 28.18 26.79
N ALA A 55 -17.57 29.10 26.03
CA ALA A 55 -16.63 28.77 24.96
C ALA A 55 -15.26 29.38 25.26
N LEU A 56 -14.21 28.55 25.16
CA LEU A 56 -12.83 28.96 25.29
C LEU A 56 -12.14 28.83 23.93
N LEU A 57 -11.85 29.97 23.31
CA LEU A 57 -11.08 30.03 22.08
C LEU A 57 -9.60 30.21 22.44
N LEU A 58 -8.79 29.18 22.19
CA LEU A 58 -7.35 29.24 22.39
C LEU A 58 -6.67 29.88 21.18
N PRO A 59 -5.49 30.51 21.36
CA PRO A 59 -4.68 30.96 20.24
C PRO A 59 -4.39 29.81 19.27
N GLN A 60 -4.22 30.12 17.99
CA GLN A 60 -3.78 29.10 17.04
C GLN A 60 -2.48 28.46 17.52
N TRP A 61 -2.32 27.16 17.26
CA TRP A 61 -1.18 26.41 17.79
C TRP A 61 0.19 26.99 17.38
N LYS A 62 0.28 27.64 16.21
CA LYS A 62 1.51 28.34 15.77
C LYS A 62 1.91 29.53 16.65
N GLN A 63 0.93 30.14 17.30
CA GLN A 63 1.06 31.40 18.04
C GLN A 63 1.09 31.15 19.55
N ILE A 64 0.77 29.93 19.99
CA ILE A 64 0.67 29.62 21.41
C ILE A 64 2.05 29.55 22.05
N ASN A 65 2.23 30.24 23.18
CA ASN A 65 3.39 30.04 24.03
C ASN A 65 3.19 28.73 24.82
N ARG A 66 3.99 27.71 24.49
CA ARG A 66 3.82 26.35 25.02
C ARG A 66 4.00 26.26 26.54
N VAL A 67 4.94 27.00 27.10
CA VAL A 67 5.19 27.01 28.56
C VAL A 67 3.98 27.58 29.29
N ARG A 68 3.52 28.76 28.86
CA ARG A 68 2.32 29.38 29.43
C ARG A 68 1.05 28.54 29.24
N HIS A 69 0.97 27.78 28.14
CA HIS A 69 -0.17 26.91 27.91
C HIS A 69 -0.21 25.74 28.90
N VAL A 70 0.95 25.16 29.24
CA VAL A 70 1.06 24.13 30.28
C VAL A 70 0.69 24.71 31.65
N GLU A 71 1.18 25.90 32.00
CA GLU A 71 0.85 26.59 33.25
C GLU A 71 -0.66 26.84 33.37
N PHE A 72 -1.26 27.41 32.33
CA PHE A 72 -2.70 27.66 32.25
C PHE A 72 -3.55 26.39 32.46
N LEU A 73 -3.20 25.29 31.80
CA LEU A 73 -3.91 24.02 31.97
C LEU A 73 -3.70 23.44 33.37
N ARG A 74 -2.51 23.60 33.95
CA ARG A 74 -2.23 23.17 35.33
C ARG A 74 -3.10 23.93 36.34
N GLU A 75 -3.23 25.24 36.19
CA GLU A 75 -4.13 26.06 37.03
C GLU A 75 -5.58 25.59 36.97
N ILE A 76 -6.09 25.27 35.76
CA ILE A 76 -7.44 24.71 35.58
C ILE A 76 -7.60 23.39 36.34
N LEU A 77 -6.64 22.49 36.15
CA LEU A 77 -6.65 21.14 36.69
C LEU A 77 -6.51 21.13 38.23
N ASP A 78 -5.64 21.97 38.78
CA ASP A 78 -5.38 22.10 40.22
C ASP A 78 -6.56 22.77 40.94
N ALA A 79 -7.31 23.64 40.26
CA ALA A 79 -8.58 24.18 40.76
C ALA A 79 -9.72 23.15 40.84
N GLY A 80 -9.47 21.88 40.48
CA GLY A 80 -10.44 20.79 40.56
C GLY A 80 -11.37 20.67 39.35
N ASN A 81 -11.12 21.43 38.29
CA ASN A 81 -11.85 21.32 37.03
C ASN A 81 -11.34 20.13 36.22
N ILE A 82 -12.21 19.58 35.38
CA ILE A 82 -11.90 18.39 34.57
C ILE A 82 -11.57 18.80 33.14
N TRP A 83 -10.57 18.17 32.54
CA TRP A 83 -10.26 18.30 31.11
C TRP A 83 -10.47 16.98 30.36
N ILE A 84 -11.26 17.01 29.29
CA ILE A 84 -11.47 15.87 28.38
C ILE A 84 -11.01 16.28 26.98
N SER A 85 -10.00 15.58 26.46
CA SER A 85 -9.52 15.83 25.11
C SER A 85 -10.37 15.10 24.05
N GLY A 86 -10.78 15.83 23.02
CA GLY A 86 -11.47 15.30 21.84
C GLY A 86 -10.57 15.11 20.61
N LEU A 87 -9.25 15.29 20.74
CA LEU A 87 -8.28 15.31 19.64
C LEU A 87 -7.09 14.38 19.91
N ASP A 88 -6.79 13.48 18.97
CA ASP A 88 -5.69 12.50 19.12
C ASP A 88 -4.36 13.19 19.43
N VAL A 89 -4.03 14.22 18.65
CA VAL A 89 -2.77 14.96 18.75
C VAL A 89 -2.64 15.72 20.08
N GLU A 90 -3.73 16.24 20.62
CA GLU A 90 -3.72 16.92 21.93
C GLU A 90 -3.48 15.92 23.06
N VAL A 91 -4.08 14.72 22.99
CA VAL A 91 -3.85 13.65 23.97
C VAL A 91 -2.37 13.30 24.07
N TYR A 92 -1.69 13.14 22.93
CA TYR A 92 -0.26 12.87 22.94
C TYR A 92 0.56 13.99 23.59
N TRP A 93 0.22 15.25 23.30
CA TRP A 93 0.90 16.39 23.92
C TRP A 93 0.63 16.50 25.42
N LEU A 94 -0.61 16.26 25.85
CA LEU A 94 -0.98 16.24 27.27
C LEU A 94 -0.18 15.17 28.02
N ALA A 95 -0.08 13.95 27.45
CA ALA A 95 0.68 12.86 28.02
C ALA A 95 2.18 13.20 28.20
N GLN A 96 2.77 13.92 27.25
CA GLN A 96 4.17 14.35 27.31
C GLN A 96 4.46 15.43 28.37
N ASN A 97 3.47 16.28 28.70
CA ASN A 97 3.69 17.44 29.58
C ASN A 97 3.16 17.26 31.01
N PHE A 98 2.14 16.40 31.19
CA PHE A 98 1.47 16.23 32.48
C PHE A 98 1.62 14.81 33.05
N GLY A 99 2.06 13.84 32.25
CA GLY A 99 2.11 12.44 32.66
C GLY A 99 0.72 11.94 33.07
N TYR A 100 0.50 11.80 34.38
CA TYR A 100 -0.80 11.47 34.97
C TYR A 100 -1.30 12.61 35.87
N HIS A 101 -2.54 13.04 35.67
CA HIS A 101 -3.22 14.00 36.54
C HIS A 101 -4.66 13.56 36.82
N GLN A 102 -5.11 13.70 38.07
CA GLN A 102 -6.38 13.12 38.54
C GLN A 102 -7.65 13.70 37.92
N ASN A 103 -7.56 14.92 37.37
CA ASN A 103 -8.64 15.63 36.67
C ASN A 103 -8.43 15.71 35.15
N LEU A 104 -7.41 15.02 34.62
CA LEU A 104 -7.09 14.98 33.20
C LEU A 104 -7.50 13.61 32.62
N PHE A 105 -8.47 13.61 31.69
CA PHE A 105 -8.93 12.41 31.01
C PHE A 105 -8.17 12.22 29.69
N ALA A 106 -6.92 11.81 29.84
CA ALA A 106 -6.04 11.38 28.75
C ALA A 106 -5.17 10.20 29.24
N PRO A 107 -4.86 9.22 28.38
CA PRO A 107 -3.90 8.17 28.70
C PRO A 107 -2.50 8.72 28.94
N THR A 108 -1.68 7.95 29.67
CA THR A 108 -0.27 8.28 29.95
C THR A 108 0.62 8.04 28.72
N GLY A 109 1.83 8.60 28.73
CA GLY A 109 2.81 8.39 27.65
C GLY A 109 3.11 6.91 27.41
N THR A 110 3.32 6.14 28.48
CA THR A 110 3.55 4.69 28.41
C THR A 110 2.36 3.94 27.79
N ALA A 111 1.13 4.32 28.13
CA ALA A 111 -0.06 3.70 27.54
C ALA A 111 -0.16 3.99 26.04
N LEU A 112 0.18 5.20 25.62
CA LEU A 112 0.20 5.61 24.22
C LEU A 112 1.29 4.87 23.42
N GLU A 113 2.45 4.61 24.01
CA GLU A 113 3.52 3.82 23.38
C GLU A 113 3.12 2.36 23.18
N LEU A 114 2.51 1.74 24.19
CA LEU A 114 2.03 0.35 24.14
C LEU A 114 0.85 0.15 23.20
N THR A 115 0.14 1.23 22.85
CA THR A 115 -1.00 1.22 21.93
C THR A 115 -0.72 1.84 20.57
N ALA A 116 0.52 2.30 20.33
CA ALA A 116 0.92 2.92 19.08
C ALA A 116 0.93 1.92 17.91
N LYS A 117 0.70 2.46 16.71
CA LYS A 117 0.92 1.73 15.45
C LYS A 117 2.42 1.44 15.25
N PRO A 118 2.81 0.35 14.56
CA PRO A 118 1.98 -0.67 13.90
C PRO A 118 1.57 -1.84 14.81
N SER A 119 2.19 -2.01 15.99
CA SER A 119 1.92 -3.13 16.89
C SER A 119 1.18 -2.67 18.15
N VAL A 120 -0.13 -2.85 18.17
CA VAL A 120 -0.93 -2.60 19.38
C VAL A 120 -0.82 -3.81 20.32
N LYS A 121 0.37 -4.01 20.89
CA LYS A 121 0.72 -5.18 21.71
C LYS A 121 -0.25 -5.36 22.88
N ALA A 122 -0.70 -4.26 23.46
CA ALA A 122 -1.57 -4.25 24.63
C ALA A 122 -2.91 -5.00 24.44
N PHE A 123 -3.43 -5.10 23.20
CA PHE A 123 -4.71 -5.76 22.95
C PHE A 123 -4.58 -7.15 22.31
N SER A 124 -3.36 -7.68 22.19
CA SER A 124 -3.14 -9.02 21.62
C SER A 124 -3.87 -10.11 22.42
N GLU A 125 -3.92 -9.97 23.75
CA GLU A 125 -4.61 -10.88 24.68
C GLU A 125 -6.13 -10.88 24.52
N LEU A 126 -6.72 -9.82 23.93
CA LEU A 126 -8.16 -9.71 23.63
C LEU A 126 -8.57 -10.45 22.34
N GLY A 127 -7.66 -11.24 21.76
CA GLY A 127 -7.88 -12.01 20.54
C GLY A 127 -7.80 -11.19 19.24
N PHE A 128 -7.26 -9.97 19.29
CA PHE A 128 -6.97 -9.17 18.09
C PHE A 128 -5.67 -9.63 17.44
N LYS A 129 -5.68 -9.71 16.10
CA LYS A 129 -4.48 -9.98 15.31
C LYS A 129 -4.02 -8.71 14.61
N VAL A 130 -2.71 -8.53 14.48
CA VAL A 130 -2.13 -7.42 13.72
C VAL A 130 -2.00 -7.87 12.26
N PRO A 131 -2.55 -7.13 11.28
CA PRO A 131 -2.26 -7.40 9.88
C PRO A 131 -0.77 -7.24 9.59
N ASP A 132 -0.23 -8.08 8.71
CA ASP A 132 1.16 -8.00 8.25
C ASP A 132 1.49 -6.56 7.80
N TYR A 133 2.70 -6.09 8.13
CA TYR A 133 3.17 -4.75 7.80
C TYR A 133 4.67 -4.72 7.53
N ILE A 134 5.14 -3.68 6.84
CA ILE A 134 6.55 -3.39 6.55
C ILE A 134 6.81 -1.89 6.69
N SER A 135 8.02 -1.51 7.10
CA SER A 135 8.44 -0.10 7.07
C SER A 135 8.35 0.46 5.66
N ALA A 136 7.85 1.68 5.49
CA ALA A 136 7.83 2.38 4.19
C ALA A 136 9.23 2.87 3.77
N PHE A 137 10.23 2.69 4.64
CA PHE A 137 11.63 3.03 4.45
C PHE A 137 12.55 1.81 4.28
N SER A 138 11.99 0.59 4.30
CA SER A 138 12.67 -0.61 3.80
C SER A 138 13.11 -0.42 2.35
N ALA A 139 13.98 -1.31 1.83
CA ALA A 139 14.43 -1.22 0.45
C ALA A 139 13.22 -1.24 -0.50
N ASP A 140 13.24 -0.41 -1.55
CA ASP A 140 12.09 -0.26 -2.45
C ASP A 140 11.69 -1.61 -3.09
N SER A 141 12.64 -2.52 -3.32
CA SER A 141 12.42 -3.91 -3.75
C SER A 141 11.56 -4.72 -2.76
N GLU A 142 11.83 -4.61 -1.46
CA GLU A 142 11.11 -5.29 -0.39
C GLU A 142 9.68 -4.75 -0.24
N VAL A 143 9.55 -3.42 -0.23
CA VAL A 143 8.26 -2.73 -0.15
C VAL A 143 7.38 -3.10 -1.35
N HIS A 144 7.96 -3.07 -2.56
CA HIS A 144 7.28 -3.49 -3.78
C HIS A 144 6.86 -4.98 -3.69
N SER A 145 7.69 -5.85 -3.12
CA SER A 145 7.38 -7.27 -2.87
C SER A 145 6.19 -7.46 -1.94
N PHE A 146 6.20 -6.77 -0.80
CA PHE A 146 5.11 -6.79 0.18
C PHE A 146 3.78 -6.36 -0.46
N MET A 147 3.78 -5.30 -1.27
CA MET A 147 2.58 -4.82 -1.95
C MET A 147 2.01 -5.84 -2.95
N ARG A 148 2.86 -6.47 -3.77
CA ARG A 148 2.42 -7.50 -4.74
C ARG A 148 1.82 -8.73 -4.06
N GLN A 149 2.46 -9.21 -2.99
CA GLN A 149 1.98 -10.36 -2.21
C GLN A 149 0.61 -10.07 -1.58
N ASN A 150 0.34 -8.81 -1.24
CA ASN A 150 -0.93 -8.33 -0.70
C ASN A 150 -1.86 -7.74 -1.78
N SER A 151 -1.67 -8.12 -3.05
CA SER A 151 -2.54 -7.75 -4.17
C SER A 151 -2.77 -6.26 -4.37
N TRP A 152 -1.76 -5.45 -4.05
CA TRP A 152 -1.83 -4.00 -4.13
C TRP A 152 -3.02 -3.45 -3.34
N GLN A 153 -3.33 -4.10 -2.23
CA GLN A 153 -4.33 -3.65 -1.27
C GLN A 153 -3.60 -3.42 0.04
N CYS A 154 -2.95 -2.26 0.15
CA CYS A 154 -2.23 -1.86 1.34
C CYS A 154 -2.70 -0.49 1.82
N TRP A 155 -2.41 -0.20 3.09
CA TRP A 155 -2.58 1.11 3.69
C TRP A 155 -1.21 1.66 4.07
N LEU A 156 -0.87 2.82 3.53
CA LEU A 156 0.26 3.62 4.03
C LEU A 156 -0.23 4.41 5.23
N LYS A 157 0.35 4.16 6.39
CA LYS A 157 -0.08 4.73 7.66
C LYS A 157 1.04 5.55 8.29
N GLY A 158 0.65 6.68 8.88
CA GLY A 158 1.50 7.43 9.80
C GLY A 158 1.54 6.79 11.19
N PRO A 159 2.52 7.17 12.03
CA PRO A 159 2.66 6.64 13.38
C PRO A 159 1.47 6.98 14.30
N TYR A 160 0.85 8.15 14.10
CA TYR A 160 -0.21 8.66 14.97
C TYR A 160 -1.56 8.71 14.26
N HIS A 161 -1.66 9.45 13.14
CA HIS A 161 -2.88 9.53 12.32
C HIS A 161 -2.54 9.48 10.83
N ASP A 162 -3.58 9.59 10.00
CA ASP A 162 -3.53 9.49 8.53
C ASP A 162 -3.23 8.09 8.00
N ALA A 163 -4.06 7.67 7.05
CA ALA A 163 -3.96 6.39 6.37
C ALA A 163 -4.40 6.61 4.92
N LYS A 164 -3.54 6.25 3.97
CA LYS A 164 -3.83 6.33 2.54
C LYS A 164 -3.91 4.92 1.97
N ARG A 165 -4.98 4.65 1.23
CA ARG A 165 -5.11 3.38 0.50
C ARG A 165 -4.18 3.41 -0.71
N ILE A 166 -3.34 2.40 -0.81
CA ILE A 166 -2.33 2.29 -1.86
C ILE A 166 -2.67 1.12 -2.77
N THR A 167 -2.72 1.39 -4.08
CA THR A 167 -3.09 0.42 -5.11
C THR A 167 -2.11 0.34 -6.29
N SER A 168 -1.02 1.12 -6.26
CA SER A 168 0.02 1.12 -7.28
C SER A 168 1.35 1.59 -6.68
N TRP A 169 2.46 1.30 -7.36
CA TRP A 169 3.80 1.71 -6.94
C TRP A 169 3.98 3.22 -6.98
N ASP A 170 3.62 3.85 -8.09
CA ASP A 170 3.63 5.30 -8.23
C ASP A 170 2.69 5.98 -7.20
N GLY A 171 1.53 5.37 -6.93
CA GLY A 171 0.64 5.75 -5.83
C GLY A 171 1.33 5.73 -4.47
N PHE A 172 2.10 4.67 -4.19
CA PHE A 172 2.89 4.56 -2.97
C PHE A 172 3.94 5.67 -2.88
N CYS A 173 4.81 5.80 -3.88
CA CYS A 173 5.91 6.77 -3.87
C CYS A 173 5.39 8.19 -3.63
N ARG A 174 4.35 8.61 -4.35
CA ARG A 174 3.75 9.94 -4.19
C ARG A 174 3.23 10.18 -2.77
N HIS A 175 2.43 9.25 -2.23
CA HIS A 175 1.85 9.43 -0.90
C HIS A 175 2.89 9.31 0.20
N ARG A 176 3.91 8.45 0.05
CA ARG A 176 5.05 8.35 0.95
C ARG A 176 5.79 9.67 1.03
N ASP A 177 6.16 10.23 -0.12
CA ASP A 177 6.93 11.47 -0.17
C ASP A 177 6.12 12.66 0.38
N GLN A 178 4.81 12.68 0.10
CA GLN A 178 3.90 13.68 0.66
C GLN A 178 3.78 13.53 2.18
N MET A 179 3.48 12.32 2.68
CA MET A 179 3.36 12.07 4.11
C MET A 179 4.69 12.32 4.83
N GLN A 180 5.82 11.92 4.26
CA GLN A 180 7.13 12.19 4.85
C GLN A 180 7.38 13.70 4.99
N LYS A 181 6.99 14.52 4.00
CA LYS A 181 7.07 15.99 4.10
C LYS A 181 6.11 16.55 5.14
N ASP A 182 4.88 16.05 5.17
CA ASP A 182 3.81 16.53 6.06
C ASP A 182 4.07 16.20 7.54
N TRP A 183 4.77 15.11 7.79
CA TRP A 183 5.02 14.58 9.13
C TRP A 183 6.46 14.76 9.60
N LYS A 184 7.41 14.99 8.68
CA LYS A 184 8.86 14.94 8.93
C LYS A 184 9.31 13.64 9.61
N THR A 185 8.60 12.55 9.33
CA THR A 185 8.76 11.26 10.02
C THR A 185 9.44 10.21 9.15
N SER A 186 10.25 9.37 9.80
CA SER A 186 10.77 8.11 9.26
C SER A 186 9.95 6.88 9.71
N ARG A 187 8.81 7.07 10.38
CA ARG A 187 7.99 5.99 11.00
C ARG A 187 6.76 5.59 10.19
N LEU A 188 6.73 5.88 8.89
CA LEU A 188 5.68 5.43 7.99
C LEU A 188 5.79 3.92 7.75
N PHE A 189 4.66 3.25 7.63
CA PHE A 189 4.62 1.81 7.33
C PHE A 189 3.48 1.48 6.37
N LEU A 190 3.67 0.42 5.57
CA LEU A 190 2.62 -0.20 4.79
C LEU A 190 2.03 -1.37 5.57
N GLN A 191 0.72 -1.43 5.64
CA GLN A 191 -0.01 -2.53 6.26
C GLN A 191 -0.97 -3.17 5.27
N LYS A 192 -1.07 -4.50 5.30
CA LYS A 192 -2.02 -5.27 4.50
C LYS A 192 -3.46 -4.81 4.76
N HIS A 193 -4.24 -4.63 3.70
CA HIS A 193 -5.68 -4.43 3.82
C HIS A 193 -6.39 -5.74 4.14
N ILE A 194 -7.23 -5.72 5.17
CA ILE A 194 -8.12 -6.82 5.52
C ILE A 194 -9.50 -6.54 4.93
N VAL A 195 -10.04 -7.51 4.20
CA VAL A 195 -11.41 -7.46 3.69
C VAL A 195 -12.35 -7.98 4.78
N GLY A 196 -13.37 -7.19 5.13
CA GLY A 196 -14.33 -7.56 6.16
C GLY A 196 -15.19 -6.40 6.60
N ASN A 197 -15.93 -6.59 7.68
CA ASN A 197 -16.75 -5.56 8.29
C ASN A 197 -15.93 -4.75 9.30
N GLU A 198 -16.00 -3.42 9.20
CA GLU A 198 -15.40 -2.56 10.21
C GLU A 198 -16.26 -2.46 11.47
N GLU A 199 -15.62 -2.70 12.60
CA GLU A 199 -16.20 -2.67 13.94
C GLU A 199 -15.29 -1.87 14.87
N SER A 200 -15.82 -1.47 16.02
CA SER A 200 -15.03 -0.78 17.04
C SER A 200 -15.48 -1.17 18.45
N ILE A 201 -14.53 -1.24 19.38
CA ILE A 201 -14.81 -1.24 20.83
C ILE A 201 -14.52 0.16 21.33
N CYS A 202 -15.53 0.86 21.83
CA CYS A 202 -15.33 2.14 22.51
C CYS A 202 -15.50 1.95 24.01
N PHE A 203 -14.63 2.58 24.79
CA PHE A 203 -14.61 2.41 26.23
C PHE A 203 -14.33 3.73 26.95
N SER A 204 -14.65 3.76 28.23
CA SER A 204 -14.24 4.81 29.16
C SER A 204 -13.55 4.20 30.36
N ALA A 205 -12.45 4.83 30.79
CA ALA A 205 -11.70 4.41 31.95
C ALA A 205 -11.39 5.60 32.86
N ASN A 206 -11.24 5.31 34.14
CA ASN A 206 -10.88 6.28 35.16
C ASN A 206 -9.78 5.67 36.03
N ARG A 207 -8.56 6.20 35.94
CA ARG A 207 -7.40 5.76 36.76
C ARG A 207 -7.11 4.25 36.63
N GLY A 208 -7.11 3.72 35.42
CA GLY A 208 -6.92 2.30 35.12
C GLY A 208 -8.13 1.42 35.39
N LYS A 209 -9.21 1.95 36.00
CA LYS A 209 -10.47 1.21 36.14
C LYS A 209 -11.29 1.35 34.86
N LEU A 210 -11.59 0.24 34.19
CA LEU A 210 -12.58 0.22 33.10
C LEU A 210 -13.96 0.53 33.68
N VAL A 211 -14.58 1.61 33.19
CA VAL A 211 -15.88 2.10 33.69
C VAL A 211 -17.01 1.53 32.86
N ALA A 212 -16.87 1.55 31.53
CA ALA A 212 -17.84 1.01 30.60
C ALA A 212 -17.20 0.76 29.24
N ALA A 213 -17.75 -0.19 28.48
CA ALA A 213 -17.34 -0.49 27.12
C ALA A 213 -18.54 -0.90 26.27
N VAL A 214 -18.49 -0.56 24.98
CA VAL A 214 -19.51 -0.89 23.99
C VAL A 214 -18.88 -1.43 22.73
N HIS A 215 -19.57 -2.37 22.09
CA HIS A 215 -19.29 -2.82 20.75
C HIS A 215 -20.12 -2.01 19.76
N MET A 216 -19.49 -1.57 18.68
CA MET A 216 -20.10 -0.79 17.62
C MET A 216 -19.84 -1.45 16.27
N GLN A 217 -20.93 -1.73 15.55
CA GLN A 217 -20.90 -2.22 14.17
C GLN A 217 -21.18 -1.06 13.22
N LYS A 218 -20.21 -0.70 12.37
CA LYS A 218 -20.39 0.36 11.37
C LYS A 218 -21.30 -0.17 10.25
N ARG A 219 -22.41 0.53 9.97
CA ARG A 219 -23.41 0.10 8.97
C ARG A 219 -23.37 0.96 7.70
N LEU A 220 -23.10 2.25 7.87
CA LEU A 220 -22.90 3.20 6.78
C LEU A 220 -21.71 4.10 7.11
N ILE A 221 -20.81 4.26 6.15
CA ILE A 221 -19.65 5.14 6.23
C ILE A 221 -19.72 6.20 5.12
N THR A 222 -19.23 7.40 5.38
CA THR A 222 -19.11 8.46 4.37
C THR A 222 -17.95 8.15 3.39
N PRO A 223 -17.87 8.82 2.23
CA PRO A 223 -16.72 8.70 1.33
C PRO A 223 -15.37 8.99 2.01
N GLU A 224 -15.36 9.82 3.06
CA GLU A 224 -14.20 10.17 3.87
C GLU A 224 -13.92 9.14 5.00
N GLY A 225 -14.64 8.01 5.02
CA GLY A 225 -14.46 6.92 5.98
C GLY A 225 -15.08 7.16 7.37
N LYS A 226 -15.97 8.15 7.52
CA LYS A 226 -16.59 8.46 8.82
C LYS A 226 -17.89 7.70 9.02
N THR A 227 -18.12 7.22 10.24
CA THR A 227 -19.36 6.51 10.58
C THR A 227 -20.57 7.44 10.48
N TRP A 228 -21.51 7.12 9.59
CA TRP A 228 -22.77 7.83 9.42
C TRP A 228 -23.92 7.15 10.18
N ALA A 229 -23.94 5.82 10.18
CA ALA A 229 -24.88 5.01 10.95
C ALA A 229 -24.21 3.76 11.50
N GLY A 230 -24.66 3.31 12.67
CA GLY A 230 -24.27 2.01 13.18
C GLY A 230 -25.08 1.54 14.36
N ARG A 231 -24.76 0.32 14.80
CA ARG A 231 -25.43 -0.40 15.87
C ARG A 231 -24.50 -0.51 17.07
N VAL A 232 -24.96 -0.08 18.23
CA VAL A 232 -24.23 -0.14 19.50
C VAL A 232 -24.85 -1.20 20.39
N THR A 233 -24.02 -2.07 20.96
CA THR A 233 -24.41 -3.09 21.93
C THR A 233 -23.41 -3.12 23.08
N PRO A 234 -23.80 -3.58 24.28
CA PRO A 234 -22.83 -3.92 25.32
C PRO A 234 -21.81 -4.95 24.81
N VAL A 235 -20.59 -4.89 25.34
CA VAL A 235 -19.64 -6.00 25.21
C VAL A 235 -20.08 -7.18 26.09
N SER A 236 -19.61 -8.40 25.80
CA SER A 236 -19.90 -9.55 26.67
C SER A 236 -19.20 -9.39 28.03
N PRO A 237 -19.74 -9.97 29.12
CA PRO A 237 -19.12 -9.91 30.44
C PRO A 237 -17.68 -10.42 30.44
N GLU A 238 -17.40 -11.50 29.72
CA GLU A 238 -16.06 -12.11 29.63
C GLU A 238 -15.09 -11.16 28.93
N PHE A 239 -15.52 -10.52 27.84
CA PHE A 239 -14.69 -9.54 27.14
C PHE A 239 -14.46 -8.28 27.99
N PHE A 240 -15.45 -7.86 28.78
CA PHE A 240 -15.33 -6.73 29.69
C PHE A 240 -14.28 -6.99 30.79
N GLU A 241 -14.26 -8.19 31.35
CA GLU A 241 -13.30 -8.59 32.39
C GLU A 241 -11.86 -8.62 31.84
N GLN A 242 -11.66 -9.28 30.69
CA GLN A 242 -10.37 -9.27 29.98
C GLN A 242 -9.89 -7.85 29.65
N MET A 243 -10.81 -7.01 29.16
CA MET A 243 -10.49 -5.61 28.86
C MET A 243 -10.14 -4.83 30.13
N SER A 244 -10.75 -5.15 31.28
CA SER A 244 -10.47 -4.49 32.55
C SER A 244 -9.03 -4.70 32.98
N GLU A 245 -8.50 -5.92 32.83
CA GLU A 245 -7.10 -6.24 33.14
C GLU A 245 -6.13 -5.45 32.27
N VAL A 246 -6.37 -5.39 30.95
CA VAL A 246 -5.54 -4.63 30.01
C VAL A 246 -5.55 -3.13 30.35
N ILE A 247 -6.74 -2.56 30.58
CA ILE A 247 -6.92 -1.15 30.89
C ILE A 247 -6.28 -0.77 32.24
N GLN A 248 -6.29 -1.69 33.20
CA GLN A 248 -5.59 -1.55 34.48
C GLN A 248 -4.07 -1.56 34.28
N GLY A 249 -3.54 -2.50 33.50
CA GLY A 249 -2.11 -2.57 33.17
C GLY A 249 -1.59 -1.32 32.47
N LEU A 250 -2.39 -0.74 31.57
CA LEU A 250 -2.08 0.51 30.89
C LEU A 250 -2.23 1.75 31.79
N ARG A 251 -2.87 1.63 32.96
CA ARG A 251 -3.28 2.77 33.80
C ARG A 251 -4.05 3.84 33.01
N TRP A 252 -4.92 3.39 32.10
CA TRP A 252 -5.60 4.28 31.15
C TRP A 252 -6.60 5.20 31.87
N SER A 253 -6.67 6.47 31.44
CA SER A 253 -7.68 7.42 31.87
C SER A 253 -8.28 8.12 30.65
N GLY A 254 -9.60 8.30 30.64
CA GLY A 254 -10.31 8.91 29.53
C GLY A 254 -11.02 7.92 28.61
N GLY A 255 -11.47 8.43 27.47
CA GLY A 255 -12.09 7.62 26.43
C GLY A 255 -11.06 6.92 25.56
N GLY A 256 -11.45 5.81 24.93
CA GLY A 256 -10.65 5.15 23.91
C GLY A 256 -11.52 4.41 22.91
N GLU A 257 -10.96 4.15 21.73
CA GLU A 257 -11.63 3.41 20.66
C GLU A 257 -10.63 2.47 19.98
N ILE A 258 -10.90 1.17 20.08
CA ILE A 258 -10.17 0.13 19.35
C ILE A 258 -10.94 -0.13 18.06
N GLU A 259 -10.37 0.22 16.92
CA GLU A 259 -10.95 -0.06 15.60
C GLU A 259 -10.37 -1.34 15.02
N PHE A 260 -11.23 -2.19 14.46
CA PHE A 260 -10.81 -3.47 13.90
C PHE A 260 -11.70 -3.90 12.73
N THR A 261 -11.16 -4.75 11.86
CA THR A 261 -11.92 -5.44 10.82
C THR A 261 -12.20 -6.87 11.26
N ARG A 262 -13.45 -7.30 11.14
CA ARG A 262 -13.83 -8.71 11.22
C ARG A 262 -13.86 -9.31 9.82
N ASP A 263 -12.97 -10.25 9.55
CA ASP A 263 -12.95 -10.95 8.26
C ASP A 263 -14.10 -11.95 8.11
N LEU A 264 -14.18 -12.59 6.95
CA LEU A 264 -15.24 -13.56 6.61
C LEU A 264 -15.20 -14.82 7.48
N ASP A 265 -14.05 -15.15 8.08
CA ASP A 265 -13.88 -16.28 9.01
C ASP A 265 -14.14 -15.88 10.47
N GLY A 266 -14.57 -14.63 10.71
CA GLY A 266 -14.91 -14.09 12.03
C GLY A 266 -13.72 -13.61 12.86
N LYS A 267 -12.50 -13.66 12.31
CA LYS A 267 -11.26 -13.25 12.98
C LYS A 267 -11.17 -11.72 13.03
N LYS A 268 -10.71 -11.20 14.18
CA LYS A 268 -10.60 -9.76 14.46
C LYS A 268 -9.19 -9.26 14.16
N TRP A 269 -9.09 -8.25 13.30
CA TRP A 269 -7.84 -7.64 12.87
C TRP A 269 -7.78 -6.19 13.26
N ILE A 270 -6.85 -5.82 14.13
CA ILE A 270 -6.77 -4.43 14.63
C ILE A 270 -6.34 -3.47 13.53
N ILE A 271 -7.03 -2.33 13.43
CA ILE A 271 -6.71 -1.23 12.53
C ILE A 271 -5.86 -0.21 13.29
N GLU A 272 -6.35 0.22 14.46
CA GLU A 272 -5.72 1.18 15.36
C GLU A 272 -6.44 1.27 16.73
N CYS A 273 -5.81 1.94 17.68
CA CYS A 273 -6.44 2.37 18.93
C CYS A 273 -6.36 3.90 19.04
N ASN A 274 -7.50 4.58 18.96
CA ASN A 274 -7.58 6.02 19.14
C ASN A 274 -7.63 6.34 20.64
N PRO A 275 -6.81 7.30 21.12
CA PRO A 275 -6.66 7.54 22.55
C PRO A 275 -7.73 8.49 23.12
N ARG A 276 -8.89 8.57 22.46
CA ARG A 276 -10.01 9.46 22.78
C ARG A 276 -11.33 8.83 22.34
N PHE A 277 -12.45 9.44 22.77
CA PHE A 277 -13.77 9.04 22.28
C PHE A 277 -13.95 9.31 20.77
N PRO A 278 -14.68 8.48 20.03
CA PRO A 278 -14.99 8.76 18.64
C PRO A 278 -15.95 9.93 18.47
N ALA A 279 -15.94 10.52 17.28
CA ALA A 279 -16.95 11.52 16.88
C ALA A 279 -18.39 11.00 16.99
N TRP A 280 -18.62 9.68 16.96
CA TRP A 280 -19.96 9.08 17.08
C TRP A 280 -20.39 8.83 18.52
N ILE A 281 -19.59 9.18 19.53
CA ILE A 281 -19.82 8.81 20.94
C ILE A 281 -21.23 9.13 21.46
N PHE A 282 -21.86 10.21 21.01
CA PHE A 282 -23.23 10.53 21.37
C PHE A 282 -24.25 9.46 20.93
N GLY A 283 -23.98 8.76 19.82
CA GLY A 283 -24.76 7.61 19.37
C GLY A 283 -24.79 6.46 20.39
N SER A 284 -23.70 6.28 21.16
CA SER A 284 -23.68 5.32 22.27
C SER A 284 -24.63 5.74 23.40
N ALA A 285 -24.65 7.04 23.73
CA ALA A 285 -25.56 7.59 24.73
C ALA A 285 -27.04 7.43 24.29
N LEU A 286 -27.34 7.69 23.02
CA LEU A 286 -28.68 7.46 22.45
C LEU A 286 -29.09 5.98 22.45
N SER A 287 -28.11 5.08 22.35
CA SER A 287 -28.31 3.63 22.40
C SER A 287 -28.31 3.08 23.83
N GLY A 288 -28.35 3.96 24.85
CA GLY A 288 -28.56 3.61 26.26
C GLY A 288 -27.27 3.42 27.07
N ILE A 289 -26.10 3.57 26.45
CA ILE A 289 -24.81 3.41 27.14
C ILE A 289 -24.02 4.71 27.01
N ASN A 290 -24.22 5.60 27.97
CA ASN A 290 -23.57 6.92 27.98
C ASN A 290 -22.15 6.85 28.57
N LEU A 291 -21.17 6.50 27.72
CA LEU A 291 -19.76 6.33 28.11
C LEU A 291 -19.14 7.59 28.76
N PRO A 292 -19.28 8.81 28.22
CA PRO A 292 -18.79 10.02 28.88
C PRO A 292 -19.44 10.26 30.24
N ALA A 293 -20.75 10.04 30.36
CA ALA A 293 -21.44 10.25 31.63
C ALA A 293 -20.99 9.27 32.71
N LYS A 294 -20.85 7.98 32.38
CA LYS A 294 -20.33 6.98 33.32
C LYS A 294 -18.92 7.33 33.78
N MET A 295 -18.06 7.82 32.87
CA MET A 295 -16.70 8.27 33.19
C MET A 295 -16.72 9.41 34.22
N ILE A 296 -17.51 10.45 33.98
CA ILE A 296 -17.61 11.62 34.87
C ILE A 296 -18.30 11.28 36.18
N SER A 297 -19.33 10.44 36.16
CA SER A 297 -19.97 9.90 37.36
C SER A 297 -18.95 9.15 38.22
N SER A 298 -18.10 8.31 37.62
CA SER A 298 -17.03 7.62 38.35
C SER A 298 -15.95 8.56 38.89
N ALA A 299 -15.70 9.70 38.24
CA ALA A 299 -14.65 10.64 38.61
C ALA A 299 -15.05 11.62 39.70
N LEU A 300 -16.29 12.10 39.63
CA LEU A 300 -16.86 13.07 40.57
C LEU A 300 -17.68 12.42 41.68
N GLU A 301 -17.95 11.11 41.57
CA GLU A 301 -18.80 10.34 42.48
C GLU A 301 -20.23 10.89 42.57
N ILE A 302 -20.78 11.31 41.41
CA ILE A 302 -22.10 11.93 41.30
C ILE A 302 -23.06 11.01 40.53
N PRO A 303 -24.35 10.94 40.90
CA PRO A 303 -25.35 10.20 40.13
C PRO A 303 -25.60 10.90 38.80
N PHE A 304 -26.02 10.14 37.80
CA PHE A 304 -26.32 10.65 36.46
C PHE A 304 -27.68 10.15 35.97
N VAL A 305 -28.30 10.91 35.07
CA VAL A 305 -29.57 10.52 34.46
C VAL A 305 -29.32 9.43 33.41
N GLU A 306 -29.89 8.25 33.62
CA GLU A 306 -29.83 7.17 32.62
C GLU A 306 -30.70 7.51 31.41
N ILE A 307 -30.19 7.16 30.24
CA ILE A 307 -30.91 7.32 28.98
C ILE A 307 -31.56 5.99 28.63
N VAL A 308 -32.89 5.96 28.58
CA VAL A 308 -33.62 4.79 28.09
C VAL A 308 -33.56 4.78 26.55
N PRO A 309 -32.92 3.78 25.93
CA PRO A 309 -32.82 3.75 24.47
C PRO A 309 -34.15 3.36 23.83
N LEU A 310 -34.50 4.05 22.74
CA LEU A 310 -35.59 3.60 21.86
C LEU A 310 -35.15 2.43 20.97
N TYR A 311 -33.91 2.50 20.46
CA TYR A 311 -33.35 1.52 19.54
C TYR A 311 -31.84 1.38 19.78
N PRO A 312 -31.22 0.23 19.46
CA PRO A 312 -29.78 0.01 19.58
C PRO A 312 -28.95 0.61 18.43
N CYS A 313 -29.56 1.42 17.58
CA CYS A 313 -28.96 1.98 16.37
C CYS A 313 -29.10 3.50 16.37
N PHE A 314 -28.13 4.19 15.75
CA PHE A 314 -28.23 5.62 15.49
C PHE A 314 -27.89 5.95 14.04
N THR A 315 -28.37 7.11 13.60
CA THR A 315 -27.95 7.76 12.36
C THR A 315 -27.61 9.21 12.66
N ARG A 316 -26.64 9.78 11.94
CA ARG A 316 -26.27 11.18 12.06
C ARG A 316 -27.10 12.03 11.12
N VAL A 317 -27.43 13.23 11.59
CA VAL A 317 -28.09 14.28 10.80
C VAL A 317 -27.30 15.57 10.95
N VAL A 318 -27.37 16.43 9.95
CA VAL A 318 -26.87 17.80 10.00
C VAL A 318 -28.01 18.69 10.49
N TYR A 319 -27.70 19.66 11.36
CA TYR A 319 -28.66 20.64 11.85
C TYR A 319 -27.98 22.00 12.00
N GLU A 320 -28.74 23.07 11.79
CA GLU A 320 -28.33 24.44 12.02
C GLU A 320 -28.32 24.74 13.53
N ILE A 321 -27.34 25.53 13.96
CA ILE A 321 -27.22 25.99 15.35
C ILE A 321 -27.11 27.52 15.39
N PRO A 322 -27.73 28.19 16.37
CA PRO A 322 -27.52 29.62 16.58
C PRO A 322 -26.06 29.89 17.00
N ALA A 323 -25.45 30.95 16.47
CA ALA A 323 -24.09 31.33 16.80
C ALA A 323 -24.04 32.25 18.03
N LYS A 324 -23.22 31.91 19.02
CA LYS A 324 -22.90 32.78 20.18
C LYS A 324 -22.09 34.00 19.72
N GLU A 325 -22.62 35.20 19.93
CA GLU A 325 -21.97 36.46 19.55
C GLU A 325 -20.60 36.64 20.23
N SER A 326 -20.44 36.17 21.47
CA SER A 326 -19.19 36.24 22.23
C SER A 326 -18.02 35.45 21.62
N VAL A 327 -18.29 34.46 20.76
CA VAL A 327 -17.28 33.69 20.03
C VAL A 327 -16.96 34.33 18.67
N GLY A 328 -17.93 35.06 18.10
CA GLY A 328 -17.86 35.60 16.75
C GLY A 328 -18.00 34.53 15.67
N LEU A 329 -18.24 34.97 14.42
CA LEU A 329 -18.20 34.11 13.23
C LEU A 329 -17.05 34.58 12.32
N PRO A 330 -16.40 33.66 11.58
CA PRO A 330 -15.37 34.04 10.65
C PRO A 330 -15.91 34.98 9.56
N MET A 331 -15.23 36.10 9.36
CA MET A 331 -15.51 37.00 8.23
C MET A 331 -15.12 36.31 6.92
N PRO A 332 -15.91 36.46 5.84
CA PRO A 332 -15.51 35.99 4.53
C PRO A 332 -14.18 36.64 4.13
N LEU A 333 -13.30 35.87 3.48
CA LEU A 333 -12.10 36.41 2.86
C LEU A 333 -12.51 37.48 1.85
N ASP A 334 -11.77 38.57 1.78
CA ASP A 334 -11.94 39.59 0.74
C ASP A 334 -11.91 38.88 -0.63
N PRO A 335 -12.99 38.92 -1.42
CA PRO A 335 -13.04 38.26 -2.72
C PRO A 335 -11.92 38.72 -3.67
N SER A 336 -11.37 39.92 -3.46
CA SER A 336 -10.25 40.47 -4.24
C SER A 336 -8.90 39.82 -3.93
N LEU A 337 -8.78 39.10 -2.80
CA LEU A 337 -7.58 38.36 -2.38
C LEU A 337 -7.66 36.86 -2.70
N ALA A 338 -8.78 36.38 -3.26
CA ALA A 338 -8.92 34.99 -3.67
C ALA A 338 -8.11 34.74 -4.94
N ALA A 339 -7.06 33.90 -4.86
CA ALA A 339 -6.33 33.45 -6.03
C ALA A 339 -7.27 32.73 -6.99
N TRP A 340 -7.21 33.08 -8.29
CA TRP A 340 -7.93 32.36 -9.34
C TRP A 340 -7.38 30.92 -9.41
N SER A 341 -8.12 29.94 -8.92
CA SER A 341 -7.77 28.53 -9.09
C SER A 341 -8.02 28.12 -10.55
N SER A 342 -7.02 27.52 -11.19
CA SER A 342 -7.06 27.07 -12.60
C SER A 342 -8.01 25.90 -12.88
N ASP A 343 -8.66 25.32 -11.87
CA ASP A 343 -9.65 24.26 -12.05
C ASP A 343 -11.07 24.84 -12.11
N GLY A 344 -11.48 25.22 -13.33
CA GLY A 344 -12.81 25.73 -13.67
C GLY A 344 -13.92 24.69 -13.60
N GLY A 345 -14.27 24.22 -12.39
CA GLY A 345 -15.42 23.35 -12.14
C GLY A 345 -16.49 24.03 -11.28
N LYS A 346 -17.65 24.34 -11.86
CA LYS A 346 -18.87 24.61 -11.07
C LYS A 346 -19.39 23.29 -10.48
N GLY A 347 -18.87 22.88 -9.33
CA GLY A 347 -19.33 21.66 -8.64
C GLY A 347 -18.63 21.37 -7.32
N LYS A 348 -19.40 21.45 -6.23
CA LYS A 348 -19.11 21.00 -4.86
C LYS A 348 -17.96 21.68 -4.11
N GLY A 349 -18.30 22.83 -3.52
CA GLY A 349 -18.01 23.09 -2.10
C GLY A 349 -16.57 22.92 -1.64
N GLY A 350 -15.59 23.35 -2.43
CA GLY A 350 -14.27 23.69 -1.93
C GLY A 350 -14.33 25.01 -1.16
N GLY A 351 -15.04 25.04 -0.02
CA GLY A 351 -14.72 26.03 1.00
C GLY A 351 -13.26 25.84 1.41
N PRO A 352 -12.57 26.87 1.91
CA PRO A 352 -11.15 26.76 2.27
C PRO A 352 -10.99 25.48 3.05
N SER A 353 -10.25 24.51 2.47
CA SER A 353 -9.96 23.24 3.10
C SER A 353 -9.59 23.58 4.52
N ALA A 354 -10.41 23.16 5.49
CA ALA A 354 -10.30 23.54 6.89
C ALA A 354 -8.81 23.53 7.19
N GLY A 355 -8.24 24.74 7.29
CA GLY A 355 -6.82 24.98 7.38
C GLY A 355 -6.42 24.45 8.72
N SER A 356 -6.27 23.13 8.76
CA SER A 356 -5.75 22.27 9.77
C SER A 356 -5.52 23.00 11.09
N VAL A 357 -6.39 22.74 12.04
CA VAL A 357 -6.31 23.27 13.39
C VAL A 357 -5.06 22.72 14.13
N MET A 358 -4.35 21.70 13.61
CA MET A 358 -3.19 21.08 14.29
C MET A 358 -2.06 20.45 13.38
N PRO A 359 -1.51 21.09 12.32
CA PRO A 359 -0.31 20.54 11.64
C PRO A 359 0.94 20.62 12.48
N PHE A 360 1.04 21.63 13.35
CA PHE A 360 2.33 22.05 13.93
C PHE A 360 2.60 21.48 15.32
N LEU A 361 1.62 20.81 15.93
CA LEU A 361 1.86 19.90 17.05
C LEU A 361 2.63 18.64 16.62
N ARG A 362 2.45 18.24 15.34
CA ARG A 362 3.08 17.05 14.76
C ARG A 362 4.60 17.19 14.76
N ASP A 363 5.10 18.38 14.39
CA ASP A 363 6.54 18.71 14.36
C ASP A 363 7.24 18.50 15.73
N THR A 364 6.53 18.69 16.84
CA THR A 364 7.10 18.58 18.20
C THR A 364 7.22 17.18 18.74
N MET A 365 6.39 16.25 18.26
CA MET A 365 6.35 14.90 18.84
C MET A 365 7.60 14.08 18.51
N GLU A 366 8.26 14.38 17.39
CA GLU A 366 9.45 13.64 16.94
C GLU A 366 10.76 14.31 17.37
N GLN A 367 10.81 15.65 17.44
CA GLN A 367 12.03 16.39 17.81
C GLN A 367 12.60 16.08 19.20
N ARG A 368 11.80 15.51 20.13
CA ARG A 368 12.28 15.09 21.47
C ARG A 368 12.52 13.59 21.61
N GLN A 369 11.98 12.75 20.72
CA GLN A 369 12.29 11.31 20.77
C GLN A 369 13.68 11.02 20.18
N GLU A 370 14.17 11.86 19.26
CA GLU A 370 15.57 11.80 18.81
C GLU A 370 16.56 12.30 19.88
N SER A 371 16.11 13.08 20.88
CA SER A 371 16.96 13.61 21.96
C SER A 371 16.94 12.76 23.25
N HIS A 372 16.34 11.57 23.24
CA HIS A 372 16.29 10.66 24.39
C HIS A 372 17.25 9.46 24.25
N HIS A 373 18.31 9.60 23.44
CA HIS A 373 19.44 8.67 23.39
C HIS A 373 20.75 9.21 23.99
N ASP A 374 20.76 10.45 24.48
CA ASP A 374 21.87 10.99 25.24
C ASP A 374 21.36 11.31 26.63
N PHE A 375 21.69 10.47 27.63
CA PHE A 375 21.81 10.76 29.07
C PHE A 375 21.73 9.43 29.83
N ASP A 376 22.88 8.77 29.95
CA ASP A 376 23.37 8.10 31.15
C ASP A 376 24.86 7.78 30.89
N ASP A 377 25.70 8.81 31.01
CA ASP A 377 27.14 8.68 31.24
C ASP A 377 27.35 8.84 32.75
N ASP A 378 27.81 7.78 33.42
CA ASP A 378 28.81 7.86 34.49
C ASP A 378 29.42 6.47 34.75
N GLU A 379 30.74 6.40 34.48
CA GLU A 379 31.80 5.57 35.10
C GLU A 379 31.77 4.03 34.96
N ASP A 380 32.57 3.48 34.03
CA ASP A 380 33.94 2.97 34.30
C ASP A 380 34.45 1.97 33.22
N ASP A 381 35.63 2.29 32.68
CA ASP A 381 36.74 1.42 32.23
C ASP A 381 36.44 0.08 31.50
N HIS A 382 36.71 0.04 30.18
CA HIS A 382 37.96 -0.50 29.61
C HIS A 382 37.85 -0.78 28.11
N ASP A 383 38.96 -0.47 27.42
CA ASP A 383 39.31 -0.81 26.05
C ASP A 383 38.76 -2.16 25.53
N ASP A 384 38.08 -2.11 24.37
CA ASP A 384 38.26 -3.11 23.33
C ASP A 384 37.67 -2.59 21.99
N GLU A 385 38.49 -1.87 21.24
CA GLU A 385 38.33 -1.73 19.78
C GLU A 385 38.37 -3.13 19.14
N LYS A 386 37.20 -3.71 18.89
CA LYS A 386 37.05 -4.89 18.02
C LYS A 386 36.01 -4.65 16.94
N SER A 387 36.48 -4.02 15.87
CA SER A 387 36.34 -4.51 14.49
C SER A 387 35.34 -5.65 14.23
N VAL A 388 34.03 -5.39 14.21
CA VAL A 388 33.07 -6.17 13.39
C VAL A 388 31.85 -5.31 13.08
N GLU A 389 31.69 -4.88 11.83
CA GLU A 389 30.39 -4.94 11.15
C GLU A 389 30.66 -5.25 9.68
N HIS A 390 30.80 -6.55 9.39
CA HIS A 390 30.67 -7.03 8.03
C HIS A 390 29.30 -6.60 7.49
N MET A 391 29.32 -5.96 6.33
CA MET A 391 28.16 -5.68 5.48
C MET A 391 27.08 -6.77 5.62
N HIS A 392 25.97 -6.43 6.27
CA HIS A 392 24.74 -7.19 6.12
C HIS A 392 24.31 -7.08 4.65
N PHE A 393 24.69 -8.06 3.83
CA PHE A 393 24.00 -8.32 2.59
C PHE A 393 22.53 -8.61 2.94
N ASP A 394 21.66 -7.76 2.40
CA ASP A 394 20.22 -7.85 2.54
C ASP A 394 19.73 -9.28 2.24
N SER A 395 19.07 -9.90 3.23
CA SER A 395 18.53 -11.27 3.15
C SER A 395 17.54 -11.48 2.00
N SER A 396 17.09 -10.41 1.35
CA SER A 396 16.20 -10.43 0.19
C SER A 396 16.90 -10.62 -1.15
N ILE A 397 18.23 -10.45 -1.24
CA ILE A 397 18.99 -10.60 -2.49
C ILE A 397 19.51 -12.04 -2.63
N PRO A 398 19.21 -12.76 -3.72
CA PRO A 398 19.75 -14.09 -3.93
C PRO A 398 21.28 -14.10 -3.95
N PRO A 399 21.95 -14.96 -3.14
CA PRO A 399 23.41 -14.95 -3.02
C PRO A 399 24.15 -15.13 -4.34
N GLN A 400 23.64 -15.96 -5.24
CA GLN A 400 24.22 -16.18 -6.56
C GLN A 400 24.15 -14.90 -7.43
N TYR A 401 23.02 -14.20 -7.41
CA TYR A 401 22.87 -12.92 -8.12
C TYR A 401 23.88 -11.88 -7.62
N SER A 402 23.96 -11.68 -6.29
CA SER A 402 24.90 -10.72 -5.69
C SER A 402 26.36 -11.10 -5.94
N SER A 403 26.68 -12.39 -5.95
CA SER A 403 28.03 -12.87 -6.22
C SER A 403 28.43 -12.59 -7.67
N GLU A 404 27.56 -12.92 -8.63
CA GLU A 404 27.88 -12.76 -10.06
C GLU A 404 27.96 -11.28 -10.46
N ILE A 405 27.06 -10.43 -9.95
CA ILE A 405 27.12 -9.00 -10.25
C ILE A 405 28.40 -8.37 -9.66
N LYS A 406 28.82 -8.80 -8.47
CA LYS A 406 30.08 -8.36 -7.85
C LYS A 406 31.29 -8.82 -8.68
N GLU A 407 31.33 -10.10 -9.08
CA GLU A 407 32.39 -10.65 -9.93
C GLU A 407 32.49 -9.90 -11.27
N LYS A 408 31.35 -9.62 -11.91
CA LYS A 408 31.30 -8.83 -13.14
C LYS A 408 31.75 -7.39 -12.92
N ALA A 409 31.41 -6.78 -11.79
CA ALA A 409 31.86 -5.44 -11.39
C ALA A 409 33.38 -5.36 -11.19
N GLU A 410 33.96 -6.34 -10.49
CA GLU A 410 35.41 -6.40 -10.24
C GLU A 410 36.24 -6.58 -11.51
N ARG A 411 35.71 -7.34 -12.48
CA ARG A 411 36.39 -7.60 -13.76
C ARG A 411 36.03 -6.61 -14.87
N PHE A 412 35.17 -5.63 -14.59
CA PHE A 412 34.67 -4.74 -15.62
C PHE A 412 35.77 -3.81 -16.12
N VAL A 413 36.18 -4.01 -17.37
CA VAL A 413 37.06 -3.12 -18.11
C VAL A 413 36.34 -2.77 -19.40
N GLY A 414 35.85 -1.54 -19.51
CA GLY A 414 35.07 -1.11 -20.67
C GLY A 414 34.60 0.34 -20.59
N GLU A 415 33.94 0.76 -21.67
CA GLU A 415 33.23 2.03 -21.75
C GLU A 415 31.87 1.92 -21.03
N THR A 416 31.39 3.05 -20.53
CA THR A 416 30.08 3.17 -19.88
C THR A 416 29.27 4.30 -20.55
N PRO A 417 27.93 4.23 -20.54
CA PRO A 417 27.10 3.18 -19.93
C PRO A 417 27.11 1.86 -20.72
N SER A 418 27.18 0.73 -20.02
CA SER A 418 27.25 -0.61 -20.64
C SER A 418 26.25 -1.57 -20.03
N ARG A 419 25.59 -2.38 -20.86
CA ARG A 419 24.76 -3.49 -20.41
C ARG A 419 25.62 -4.73 -20.21
N VAL A 420 25.60 -5.28 -19.00
CA VAL A 420 26.33 -6.48 -18.61
C VAL A 420 25.34 -7.60 -18.35
N HIS A 421 25.53 -8.74 -19.02
CA HIS A 421 24.71 -9.93 -18.82
C HIS A 421 25.23 -10.76 -17.64
N LEU A 422 24.30 -11.21 -16.81
CA LEU A 422 24.50 -12.14 -15.70
C LEU A 422 24.09 -13.53 -16.19
N GLU A 423 24.93 -14.11 -17.05
CA GLU A 423 24.71 -15.38 -17.78
C GLU A 423 24.38 -16.54 -16.84
N GLY A 424 25.20 -16.73 -15.80
CA GLY A 424 25.09 -17.87 -14.89
C GLY A 424 23.81 -17.84 -14.09
N TRP A 425 23.48 -16.66 -13.56
CA TRP A 425 22.24 -16.38 -12.85
C TRP A 425 21.05 -16.52 -13.78
N THR A 426 21.09 -15.91 -14.96
CA THR A 426 19.97 -16.00 -15.92
C THR A 426 19.68 -17.45 -16.27
N PHE A 427 20.70 -18.24 -16.64
CA PHE A 427 20.50 -19.65 -16.96
C PHE A 427 19.95 -20.44 -15.75
N SER A 428 20.42 -20.17 -14.53
CA SER A 428 19.91 -20.85 -13.32
C SER A 428 18.42 -20.55 -13.07
N ARG A 429 17.91 -19.37 -13.45
CA ARG A 429 16.47 -19.05 -13.41
C ARG A 429 15.66 -19.95 -14.34
N PHE A 430 16.10 -20.11 -15.60
CA PHE A 430 15.44 -20.98 -16.57
C PHE A 430 15.48 -22.44 -16.11
N GLU A 431 16.64 -22.90 -15.62
CA GLU A 431 16.82 -24.26 -15.14
C GLU A 431 15.95 -24.53 -13.90
N SER A 432 15.88 -23.60 -12.96
CA SER A 432 15.07 -23.70 -11.74
C SER A 432 13.59 -23.80 -12.07
N LEU A 433 13.09 -22.98 -12.99
CA LEU A 433 11.70 -23.09 -13.44
C LEU A 433 11.45 -24.44 -14.16
N SER A 434 12.37 -24.89 -15.01
CA SER A 434 12.25 -26.20 -15.69
C SER A 434 12.18 -27.34 -14.66
N LYS A 435 13.03 -27.30 -13.64
CA LYS A 435 13.01 -28.25 -12.51
C LYS A 435 11.70 -28.20 -11.75
N ALA A 436 11.19 -27.01 -11.42
CA ALA A 436 9.93 -26.83 -10.71
C ALA A 436 8.74 -27.42 -11.49
N ILE A 437 8.68 -27.19 -12.81
CA ILE A 437 7.64 -27.75 -13.67
C ILE A 437 7.74 -29.27 -13.79
N ARG A 438 8.96 -29.82 -13.92
CA ARG A 438 9.18 -31.28 -13.90
C ARG A 438 8.78 -31.90 -12.56
N ALA A 439 9.06 -31.23 -11.45
CA ALA A 439 8.64 -31.69 -10.13
C ALA A 439 7.12 -31.64 -9.94
N ALA A 440 6.46 -30.66 -10.56
CA ALA A 440 4.99 -30.54 -10.60
C ALA A 440 4.32 -31.48 -11.62
N HIS A 441 5.04 -32.44 -12.21
CA HIS A 441 4.51 -33.28 -13.30
C HIS A 441 3.29 -34.09 -12.83
N ARG A 442 2.12 -33.60 -13.21
CA ARG A 442 0.80 -34.17 -12.98
C ARG A 442 -0.08 -33.86 -14.20
N TYR A 443 -1.30 -34.37 -14.18
CA TYR A 443 -2.33 -34.03 -15.14
C TYR A 443 -3.25 -32.92 -14.58
N PRO A 444 -3.58 -31.87 -15.38
CA PRO A 444 -3.06 -31.57 -16.73
C PRO A 444 -1.58 -31.17 -16.76
N GLU A 445 -0.93 -31.37 -17.91
CA GLU A 445 0.49 -31.04 -18.13
C GLU A 445 0.72 -29.53 -18.04
N ILE A 446 1.83 -29.09 -17.46
CA ILE A 446 2.23 -27.67 -17.50
C ILE A 446 3.36 -27.48 -18.51
N ARG A 447 3.23 -26.49 -19.39
CA ARG A 447 4.25 -26.06 -20.36
C ARG A 447 4.57 -24.59 -20.15
N ILE A 448 5.80 -24.22 -20.45
CA ILE A 448 6.29 -22.84 -20.36
C ILE A 448 6.56 -22.34 -21.78
N GLY A 449 6.06 -21.14 -22.11
CA GLY A 449 6.41 -20.37 -23.29
C GLY A 449 7.23 -19.14 -22.90
N TYR A 450 8.48 -19.04 -23.36
CA TYR A 450 9.28 -17.85 -23.08
C TYR A 450 8.75 -16.64 -23.89
N SER A 451 8.36 -15.56 -23.20
CA SER A 451 7.81 -14.34 -23.83
C SER A 451 8.92 -13.48 -24.45
N VAL A 452 9.06 -13.54 -25.78
CA VAL A 452 10.16 -12.92 -26.55
C VAL A 452 10.22 -11.40 -26.40
N LYS A 453 9.06 -10.73 -26.39
CA LYS A 453 8.95 -9.27 -26.23
C LYS A 453 9.63 -8.72 -24.97
N THR A 454 9.81 -9.56 -23.95
CA THR A 454 10.45 -9.13 -22.70
C THR A 454 11.95 -8.93 -22.85
N SER A 455 12.62 -9.84 -23.55
CA SER A 455 14.02 -9.69 -23.94
C SER A 455 14.29 -10.59 -25.12
N SER A 456 14.36 -10.01 -26.32
CA SER A 456 14.43 -10.80 -27.54
C SER A 456 15.83 -11.31 -27.85
N THR A 457 16.77 -11.39 -26.90
CA THR A 457 18.14 -11.80 -27.22
C THR A 457 18.21 -13.27 -27.66
N ASP A 458 19.10 -13.56 -28.60
CA ASP A 458 19.27 -14.92 -29.13
C ASP A 458 19.73 -15.89 -28.03
N GLU A 459 20.45 -15.38 -27.04
CA GLU A 459 20.87 -16.12 -25.86
C GLU A 459 19.70 -16.59 -24.99
N HIS A 460 18.75 -15.70 -24.65
CA HIS A 460 17.57 -16.09 -23.88
C HIS A 460 16.71 -17.12 -24.62
N LEU A 461 16.61 -17.00 -25.95
CA LEU A 461 15.96 -18.00 -26.80
C LEU A 461 16.67 -19.36 -26.74
N ARG A 462 18.01 -19.39 -26.73
CA ARG A 462 18.79 -20.63 -26.55
C ARG A 462 18.60 -21.21 -25.16
N HIS A 463 18.58 -20.39 -24.10
CA HIS A 463 18.30 -20.85 -22.73
C HIS A 463 16.90 -21.46 -22.61
N ALA A 464 15.89 -20.82 -23.17
CA ALA A 464 14.52 -21.34 -23.24
C ALA A 464 14.50 -22.72 -23.92
N LYS A 465 15.11 -22.83 -25.10
CA LYS A 465 15.21 -24.09 -25.86
C LYS A 465 15.95 -25.18 -25.09
N ALA A 466 17.09 -24.87 -24.47
CA ALA A 466 17.87 -25.81 -23.66
C ALA A 466 17.08 -26.35 -22.46
N CYS A 467 16.18 -25.55 -21.89
CA CYS A 467 15.31 -25.93 -20.79
C CYS A 467 14.01 -26.64 -21.22
N GLY A 468 13.79 -26.80 -22.53
CA GLY A 468 12.59 -27.43 -23.10
C GLY A 468 11.36 -26.52 -23.09
N PHE A 469 11.54 -25.20 -23.04
CA PHE A 469 10.45 -24.24 -23.12
C PHE A 469 10.04 -24.00 -24.56
N LEU A 470 8.73 -23.78 -24.75
CA LEU A 470 8.16 -23.21 -25.96
C LEU A 470 8.59 -21.75 -26.10
N THR A 471 8.34 -21.15 -27.26
CA THR A 471 8.58 -19.72 -27.48
C THR A 471 7.25 -19.01 -27.72
N GLU A 472 6.99 -17.94 -26.98
CA GLU A 472 5.81 -17.10 -27.14
C GLU A 472 6.18 -15.83 -27.90
N CYS A 473 5.48 -15.59 -28.99
CA CYS A 473 5.70 -14.47 -29.90
C CYS A 473 4.41 -13.66 -30.07
N ILE A 474 4.55 -12.36 -30.25
CA ILE A 474 3.43 -11.43 -30.49
C ILE A 474 3.38 -10.89 -31.93
N SER A 475 4.31 -11.29 -32.80
CA SER A 475 4.41 -10.84 -34.19
C SER A 475 5.17 -11.82 -35.08
N GLN A 476 5.04 -11.71 -36.41
CA GLN A 476 5.82 -12.51 -37.36
C GLN A 476 7.31 -12.23 -37.23
N MET A 477 7.70 -10.99 -36.91
CA MET A 477 9.11 -10.64 -36.72
C MET A 477 9.75 -11.45 -35.58
N GLU A 478 9.04 -11.62 -34.47
CA GLU A 478 9.51 -12.45 -33.36
C GLU A 478 9.54 -13.94 -33.72
N ILE A 479 8.56 -14.44 -34.49
CA ILE A 479 8.57 -15.82 -35.00
C ILE A 479 9.84 -16.07 -35.81
N HIS A 480 10.15 -15.20 -36.78
CA HIS A 480 11.34 -15.36 -37.62
C HIS A 480 12.62 -15.33 -36.79
N ARG A 481 12.67 -14.50 -35.74
CA ARG A 481 13.79 -14.51 -34.80
C ARG A 481 13.92 -15.86 -34.07
N ALA A 482 12.83 -16.43 -33.57
CA ALA A 482 12.82 -17.74 -32.93
C ALA A 482 13.27 -18.85 -33.91
N LEU A 483 12.77 -18.82 -35.15
CA LEU A 483 13.16 -19.76 -36.21
C LEU A 483 14.68 -19.68 -36.52
N ASN A 484 15.26 -18.47 -36.56
CA ASN A 484 16.69 -18.26 -36.81
C ASN A 484 17.58 -18.86 -35.71
N VAL A 485 17.08 -18.93 -34.46
CA VAL A 485 17.75 -19.61 -33.33
C VAL A 485 17.48 -21.14 -33.35
N GLY A 486 16.71 -21.61 -34.33
CA GLY A 486 16.40 -23.03 -34.55
C GLY A 486 15.26 -23.55 -33.68
N VAL A 487 14.35 -22.69 -33.22
CA VAL A 487 13.08 -23.12 -32.60
C VAL A 487 12.15 -23.58 -33.73
N PRO A 488 11.56 -24.79 -33.67
CA PRO A 488 10.63 -25.24 -34.70
C PRO A 488 9.26 -24.56 -34.56
N ALA A 489 8.55 -24.30 -35.67
CA ALA A 489 7.24 -23.63 -35.66
C ALA A 489 6.21 -24.30 -34.72
N LYS A 490 6.22 -25.63 -34.65
CA LYS A 490 5.37 -26.44 -33.75
C LYS A 490 5.63 -26.24 -32.25
N GLU A 491 6.62 -25.45 -31.87
CA GLU A 491 6.96 -25.05 -30.50
C GLU A 491 6.70 -23.55 -30.26
N ILE A 492 6.06 -22.86 -31.20
CA ILE A 492 5.77 -21.43 -31.12
C ILE A 492 4.30 -21.16 -30.78
N ILE A 493 4.07 -20.32 -29.78
CA ILE A 493 2.77 -19.75 -29.39
C ILE A 493 2.68 -18.35 -30.01
N LEU A 494 1.60 -18.03 -30.72
CA LEU A 494 1.39 -16.72 -31.33
C LEU A 494 0.22 -15.97 -30.69
N ASN A 495 0.54 -14.87 -30.03
CA ASN A 495 -0.40 -13.90 -29.44
C ASN A 495 -0.31 -12.53 -30.13
N GLY A 496 -0.93 -11.53 -29.51
CA GLY A 496 -0.80 -10.12 -29.88
C GLY A 496 -1.91 -9.63 -30.81
N PRO A 497 -2.34 -8.36 -30.69
CA PRO A 497 -3.39 -7.79 -31.54
C PRO A 497 -2.91 -7.54 -32.98
N GLY A 498 -1.60 -7.44 -33.21
CA GLY A 498 -0.95 -7.20 -34.51
C GLY A 498 -0.11 -8.36 -35.00
N LYS A 499 -0.51 -9.60 -34.67
CA LYS A 499 0.33 -10.81 -34.81
C LYS A 499 0.83 -11.17 -36.22
N PHE A 500 0.22 -10.58 -37.25
CA PHE A 500 0.62 -10.75 -38.65
C PHE A 500 1.56 -9.63 -39.15
N TRP A 501 2.03 -8.73 -38.29
CA TRP A 501 3.03 -7.73 -38.65
C TRP A 501 4.45 -8.33 -38.66
N PRO A 502 5.33 -7.91 -39.60
CA PRO A 502 5.02 -7.05 -40.76
C PRO A 502 4.32 -7.82 -41.87
N LEU A 503 3.39 -7.15 -42.58
CA LEU A 503 2.63 -7.76 -43.69
C LEU A 503 3.49 -8.19 -44.89
N THR A 504 4.74 -7.72 -44.95
CA THR A 504 5.72 -8.14 -45.96
C THR A 504 6.20 -9.57 -45.76
N GLN A 505 6.01 -10.15 -44.56
CA GLN A 505 6.33 -11.54 -44.27
C GLN A 505 5.09 -12.43 -44.45
N LYS A 506 5.28 -13.58 -45.08
CA LYS A 506 4.22 -14.60 -45.17
C LYS A 506 3.95 -15.16 -43.77
N PRO A 507 2.68 -15.38 -43.38
CA PRO A 507 2.36 -16.02 -42.11
C PRO A 507 3.01 -17.40 -41.99
N VAL A 508 3.75 -17.62 -40.90
CA VAL A 508 4.28 -18.95 -40.56
C VAL A 508 3.14 -19.84 -40.06
N THR A 509 3.01 -21.03 -40.65
CA THR A 509 2.00 -22.05 -40.29
C THR A 509 2.59 -23.13 -39.40
N ASP A 510 1.77 -24.13 -39.06
CA ASP A 510 2.12 -25.27 -38.21
C ASP A 510 2.56 -24.85 -36.79
N LEU A 511 1.99 -23.73 -36.31
CA LEU A 511 2.26 -23.19 -35.00
C LEU A 511 1.72 -24.12 -33.90
N ARG A 512 2.31 -24.06 -32.70
CA ARG A 512 1.78 -24.80 -31.54
C ARG A 512 0.39 -24.31 -31.19
N MET A 513 0.25 -22.99 -31.01
CA MET A 513 -1.01 -22.35 -30.63
C MET A 513 -1.12 -20.94 -31.22
N LEU A 514 -2.35 -20.48 -31.42
CA LEU A 514 -2.66 -19.09 -31.77
C LEU A 514 -3.92 -18.64 -31.02
N PHE A 515 -3.83 -17.51 -30.32
CA PHE A 515 -4.98 -16.89 -29.66
C PHE A 515 -5.38 -15.58 -30.33
N CYS A 516 -6.64 -15.52 -30.77
CA CYS A 516 -7.22 -14.36 -31.42
C CYS A 516 -7.68 -13.33 -30.39
N ASP A 517 -7.42 -12.05 -30.68
CA ASP A 517 -7.77 -10.91 -29.80
C ASP A 517 -9.20 -10.41 -30.07
N SER A 518 -9.84 -10.88 -31.15
CA SER A 518 -11.21 -10.56 -31.56
C SER A 518 -11.93 -11.76 -32.20
N VAL A 519 -13.27 -11.71 -32.24
CA VAL A 519 -14.11 -12.71 -32.93
C VAL A 519 -13.85 -12.71 -34.43
N GLU A 520 -13.71 -11.53 -35.01
CA GLU A 520 -13.45 -11.33 -36.43
C GLU A 520 -12.08 -11.86 -36.84
N GLU A 521 -11.08 -11.74 -35.96
CA GLU A 521 -9.77 -12.34 -36.20
C GLU A 521 -9.86 -13.87 -36.22
N PHE A 522 -10.55 -14.48 -35.25
CA PHE A 522 -10.75 -15.93 -35.24
C PHE A 522 -11.41 -16.42 -36.53
N ASP A 523 -12.46 -15.75 -36.97
CA ASP A 523 -13.18 -16.08 -38.20
C ASP A 523 -12.30 -15.96 -39.47
N ARG A 524 -11.29 -15.07 -39.47
CA ARG A 524 -10.30 -15.00 -40.55
C ARG A 524 -9.23 -16.10 -40.44
N VAL A 525 -8.71 -16.32 -39.24
CA VAL A 525 -7.59 -17.23 -38.99
C VAL A 525 -7.98 -18.68 -39.24
N ILE A 526 -9.21 -19.08 -38.89
CA ILE A 526 -9.70 -20.44 -39.12
C ILE A 526 -9.76 -20.82 -40.61
N GLN A 527 -9.79 -19.85 -41.52
CA GLN A 527 -9.76 -20.09 -42.97
C GLN A 527 -8.34 -20.42 -43.48
N ILE A 528 -7.31 -20.25 -42.66
CA ILE A 528 -5.92 -20.51 -43.06
C ILE A 528 -5.57 -21.97 -42.73
N PRO A 529 -5.31 -22.81 -43.74
CA PRO A 529 -5.02 -24.23 -43.51
C PRO A 529 -3.78 -24.41 -42.64
N ASN A 530 -3.85 -25.36 -41.69
CA ASN A 530 -2.73 -25.72 -40.80
C ASN A 530 -2.09 -24.54 -40.07
N MET A 531 -2.83 -23.46 -39.79
CA MET A 531 -2.26 -22.30 -39.09
C MET A 531 -1.63 -22.69 -37.75
N SER A 532 -2.37 -23.45 -36.93
CA SER A 532 -1.91 -23.90 -35.63
C SER A 532 -2.61 -25.20 -35.21
N LYS A 533 -1.97 -25.96 -34.32
CA LYS A 533 -2.60 -27.14 -33.69
C LYS A 533 -3.73 -26.73 -32.72
N VAL A 534 -3.52 -25.65 -31.98
CA VAL A 534 -4.51 -25.07 -31.06
C VAL A 534 -4.92 -23.70 -31.56
N LEU A 535 -6.22 -23.45 -31.66
CA LEU A 535 -6.78 -22.16 -32.04
C LEU A 535 -7.80 -21.73 -30.98
N GLY A 536 -7.75 -20.46 -30.59
CA GLY A 536 -8.54 -19.99 -29.46
C GLY A 536 -8.71 -18.49 -29.39
N PHE A 537 -9.24 -18.04 -28.26
CA PHE A 537 -9.41 -16.62 -27.95
C PHE A 537 -8.52 -16.20 -26.80
N ARG A 538 -7.95 -15.01 -26.91
CA ARG A 538 -7.61 -14.23 -25.72
C ARG A 538 -8.90 -13.61 -25.19
N ILE A 539 -9.23 -13.84 -23.93
CA ILE A 539 -10.43 -13.30 -23.31
C ILE A 539 -10.10 -12.20 -22.30
N GLN A 540 -10.99 -11.22 -22.22
CA GLN A 540 -11.00 -10.22 -21.16
C GLN A 540 -12.04 -10.62 -20.13
N LEU A 541 -11.57 -10.93 -18.92
CA LEU A 541 -12.42 -11.33 -17.80
C LEU A 541 -13.14 -10.12 -17.17
N PRO A 542 -14.33 -10.30 -16.57
CA PRO A 542 -15.08 -9.24 -15.91
C PRO A 542 -14.25 -8.56 -14.82
N LYS A 543 -14.48 -7.25 -14.63
CA LYS A 543 -13.81 -6.40 -13.61
C LYS A 543 -12.29 -6.24 -13.80
N LEU A 544 -11.70 -6.82 -14.84
CA LEU A 544 -10.31 -6.57 -15.23
C LEU A 544 -10.29 -5.55 -16.36
N ASN A 545 -9.66 -4.41 -16.11
CA ASN A 545 -9.54 -3.36 -17.11
C ASN A 545 -8.40 -3.70 -18.09
N SER A 546 -8.75 -4.10 -19.30
CA SER A 546 -7.83 -4.40 -20.39
C SER A 546 -8.45 -3.92 -21.70
N ARG A 547 -7.61 -3.45 -22.64
CA ARG A 547 -8.03 -3.18 -24.02
C ARG A 547 -7.88 -4.41 -24.95
N PHE A 548 -7.26 -5.48 -24.47
CA PHE A 548 -6.89 -6.64 -25.26
C PHE A 548 -7.73 -7.86 -24.90
N GLY A 549 -8.02 -8.66 -25.91
CA GLY A 549 -8.88 -9.84 -25.84
C GLY A 549 -10.35 -9.50 -25.94
N VAL A 550 -11.18 -10.54 -26.05
CA VAL A 550 -12.64 -10.41 -26.20
C VAL A 550 -13.31 -10.28 -24.83
N PRO A 551 -14.01 -9.16 -24.52
CA PRO A 551 -14.79 -9.02 -23.28
C PRO A 551 -15.93 -10.04 -23.26
N VAL A 552 -15.84 -11.03 -22.38
CA VAL A 552 -16.80 -12.15 -22.31
C VAL A 552 -18.08 -11.81 -21.55
N ASP A 553 -18.09 -10.73 -20.76
CA ASP A 553 -19.28 -10.20 -20.08
C ASP A 553 -20.22 -9.42 -21.00
N LYS A 554 -19.79 -9.11 -22.22
CA LYS A 554 -20.65 -8.53 -23.27
C LYS A 554 -21.34 -9.63 -24.05
N ILE A 555 -22.67 -9.58 -24.09
CA ILE A 555 -23.50 -10.65 -24.66
C ILE A 555 -23.20 -10.89 -26.15
N GLU A 556 -22.99 -9.83 -26.94
CA GLU A 556 -22.72 -9.91 -28.37
C GLU A 556 -21.38 -10.62 -28.64
N ASN A 557 -20.37 -10.27 -27.85
CA ASN A 557 -19.04 -10.89 -27.94
C ASN A 557 -19.08 -12.37 -27.57
N PHE A 558 -19.77 -12.69 -26.47
CA PHE A 558 -19.90 -14.08 -26.02
C PHE A 558 -20.64 -14.92 -27.06
N GLN A 559 -21.76 -14.42 -27.61
CA GLN A 559 -22.46 -15.05 -28.73
C GLN A 559 -21.56 -15.24 -29.97
N GLY A 560 -20.72 -14.25 -30.27
CA GLY A 560 -19.70 -14.33 -31.31
C GLY A 560 -18.74 -15.49 -31.10
N ILE A 561 -18.18 -15.62 -29.90
CA ILE A 561 -17.32 -16.75 -29.52
C ILE A 561 -18.04 -18.08 -29.75
N ILE A 562 -19.27 -18.25 -29.24
CA ILE A 562 -20.05 -19.50 -29.41
C ILE A 562 -20.21 -19.85 -30.90
N LYS A 563 -20.58 -18.88 -31.73
CA LYS A 563 -20.77 -19.09 -33.17
C LYS A 563 -19.47 -19.48 -33.87
N SER A 564 -18.35 -18.83 -33.54
CA SER A 564 -17.05 -19.08 -34.17
C SER A 564 -16.44 -20.40 -33.73
N VAL A 565 -16.53 -20.76 -32.44
CA VAL A 565 -16.04 -22.04 -31.89
C VAL A 565 -16.66 -23.24 -32.61
N ARG A 566 -17.97 -23.18 -32.92
CA ARG A 566 -18.66 -24.25 -33.67
C ARG A 566 -18.12 -24.50 -35.08
N LYS A 567 -17.33 -23.57 -35.63
CA LYS A 567 -16.71 -23.71 -36.97
C LYS A 567 -15.38 -24.48 -36.92
N LEU A 568 -14.83 -24.77 -35.74
CA LEU A 568 -13.55 -25.46 -35.58
C LEU A 568 -13.57 -26.83 -36.26
N SER A 569 -12.56 -27.09 -37.09
CA SER A 569 -12.39 -28.35 -37.81
C SER A 569 -10.93 -28.80 -37.78
N GLY A 570 -10.61 -29.73 -36.87
CA GLY A 570 -9.28 -30.34 -36.79
C GLY A 570 -8.31 -29.67 -35.81
N GLN A 571 -8.52 -28.40 -35.41
CA GLN A 571 -7.78 -27.78 -34.31
C GLN A 571 -8.41 -28.08 -32.94
N GLU A 572 -7.59 -28.10 -31.91
CA GLU A 572 -8.06 -28.13 -30.52
C GLU A 572 -8.40 -26.71 -30.04
N LEU A 573 -9.49 -26.57 -29.28
CA LEU A 573 -9.88 -25.29 -28.69
C LEU A 573 -9.03 -24.97 -27.46
N GLY A 574 -8.59 -23.71 -27.37
CA GLY A 574 -7.99 -23.17 -26.15
C GLY A 574 -8.49 -21.77 -25.80
N PHE A 575 -8.20 -21.36 -24.57
CA PHE A 575 -8.43 -19.99 -24.10
C PHE A 575 -7.18 -19.44 -23.45
N HIS A 576 -6.94 -18.16 -23.68
CA HIS A 576 -5.84 -17.40 -23.10
C HIS A 576 -6.37 -16.23 -22.29
N PHE A 577 -5.81 -15.98 -21.12
CA PHE A 577 -5.89 -14.66 -20.51
C PHE A 577 -4.50 -14.21 -20.09
N HIS A 578 -4.24 -12.92 -20.22
CA HIS A 578 -3.00 -12.32 -19.77
C HIS A 578 -3.31 -11.14 -18.87
N MET A 579 -3.07 -11.33 -17.57
CA MET A 579 -3.14 -10.27 -16.58
C MET A 579 -1.90 -10.35 -15.70
N PRO A 580 -0.99 -9.38 -15.78
CA PRO A 580 0.25 -9.45 -15.04
C PRO A 580 -0.03 -9.57 -13.54
N SER A 581 0.45 -10.64 -12.90
CA SER A 581 0.30 -10.81 -11.44
C SER A 581 0.93 -9.64 -10.70
N TRP A 582 1.93 -8.99 -11.29
CA TRP A 582 2.51 -7.79 -10.70
C TRP A 582 1.56 -6.59 -10.65
N SER A 583 0.49 -6.57 -11.44
CA SER A 583 -0.46 -5.44 -11.47
C SER A 583 -1.64 -5.66 -10.54
N ILE A 584 -2.07 -6.92 -10.38
CA ILE A 584 -3.28 -7.27 -9.62
C ILE A 584 -3.00 -8.08 -8.36
N GLY A 585 -1.80 -8.64 -8.22
CA GLY A 585 -1.43 -9.59 -7.16
C GLY A 585 -1.75 -11.03 -7.46
N ILE A 586 -1.08 -11.93 -6.74
CA ILE A 586 -1.26 -13.37 -6.90
C ILE A 586 -2.67 -13.83 -6.53
N GLN A 587 -3.30 -13.23 -5.51
CA GLN A 587 -4.62 -13.68 -5.05
C GLN A 587 -5.72 -13.31 -6.05
N ARG A 588 -5.72 -12.07 -6.56
CA ARG A 588 -6.63 -11.67 -7.64
C ARG A 588 -6.36 -12.43 -8.93
N TRP A 589 -5.11 -12.78 -9.21
CA TRP A 589 -4.78 -13.64 -10.34
C TRP A 589 -5.41 -15.03 -10.19
N LYS A 590 -5.43 -15.63 -8.99
CA LYS A 590 -6.15 -16.89 -8.72
C LYS A 590 -7.67 -16.74 -8.91
N GLU A 591 -8.26 -15.60 -8.57
CA GLU A 591 -9.67 -15.30 -8.86
C GLU A 591 -9.94 -15.19 -10.37
N ALA A 592 -9.01 -14.58 -11.12
CA ALA A 592 -9.07 -14.53 -12.58
C ALA A 592 -9.06 -15.94 -13.20
N VAL A 593 -8.22 -16.85 -12.69
CA VAL A 593 -8.23 -18.27 -13.12
C VAL A 593 -9.61 -18.90 -12.88
N ARG A 594 -10.24 -18.71 -11.72
CA ARG A 594 -11.60 -19.23 -11.47
C ARG A 594 -12.63 -18.63 -12.42
N SER A 595 -12.52 -17.35 -12.74
CA SER A 595 -13.40 -16.69 -13.71
C SER A 595 -13.22 -17.27 -15.11
N LEU A 596 -11.98 -17.45 -15.58
CA LEU A 596 -11.66 -18.13 -16.85
C LEU A 596 -12.35 -19.49 -16.93
N LEU A 597 -12.24 -20.31 -15.89
CA LEU A 597 -12.84 -21.65 -15.85
C LEU A 597 -14.36 -21.59 -15.98
N THR A 598 -15.00 -20.64 -15.29
CA THR A 598 -16.46 -20.43 -15.39
C THR A 598 -16.88 -20.11 -16.84
N TRP A 599 -16.12 -19.25 -17.53
CA TRP A 599 -16.42 -18.90 -18.92
C TRP A 599 -16.16 -20.04 -19.89
N CYS A 600 -15.09 -20.82 -19.67
CA CYS A 600 -14.81 -22.01 -20.47
C CYS A 600 -15.93 -23.05 -20.33
N GLN A 601 -16.42 -23.31 -19.12
CA GLN A 601 -17.57 -24.20 -18.87
C GLN A 601 -18.81 -23.74 -19.64
N ALA A 602 -19.10 -22.44 -19.64
CA ALA A 602 -20.24 -21.89 -20.38
C ALA A 602 -20.07 -22.07 -21.90
N VAL A 603 -18.86 -21.92 -22.44
CA VAL A 603 -18.58 -22.15 -23.87
C VAL A 603 -18.79 -23.62 -24.23
N GLU A 604 -18.27 -24.56 -23.44
CA GLU A 604 -18.45 -26.00 -23.71
C GLU A 604 -19.92 -26.40 -23.69
N GLN A 605 -20.67 -25.96 -22.68
CA GLN A 605 -22.10 -26.25 -22.55
C GLN A 605 -22.94 -25.73 -23.73
N LEU A 606 -22.51 -24.63 -24.36
CA LEU A 606 -23.24 -24.00 -25.46
C LEU A 606 -22.75 -24.45 -26.84
N THR A 607 -21.59 -25.08 -26.95
CA THR A 607 -20.99 -25.45 -28.25
C THR A 607 -20.80 -26.95 -28.45
N ASP A 608 -20.83 -27.75 -27.38
CA ASP A 608 -20.40 -29.15 -27.35
C ASP A 608 -18.92 -29.36 -27.77
N VAL A 609 -18.13 -28.28 -27.85
CA VAL A 609 -16.70 -28.32 -28.17
C VAL A 609 -15.90 -28.23 -26.87
N SER A 610 -15.17 -29.30 -26.53
CA SER A 610 -14.31 -29.31 -25.35
C SER A 610 -13.12 -28.37 -25.48
N VAL A 611 -12.89 -27.54 -24.47
CA VAL A 611 -11.64 -26.80 -24.28
C VAL A 611 -10.56 -27.80 -23.87
N ARG A 612 -9.39 -27.74 -24.51
CA ARG A 612 -8.27 -28.68 -24.24
C ARG A 612 -7.02 -27.98 -23.73
N HIS A 613 -6.90 -26.68 -23.94
CA HIS A 613 -5.71 -25.90 -23.61
C HIS A 613 -6.08 -24.61 -22.90
N LEU A 614 -5.39 -24.29 -21.81
CA LEU A 614 -5.54 -22.99 -21.16
C LEU A 614 -4.17 -22.32 -21.06
N ASP A 615 -4.09 -21.10 -21.57
CA ASP A 615 -2.93 -20.24 -21.41
C ASP A 615 -3.20 -19.19 -20.33
N MET A 616 -2.40 -19.23 -19.28
CA MET A 616 -2.51 -18.33 -18.13
C MET A 616 -1.72 -17.04 -18.31
N GLY A 617 -1.11 -16.87 -19.48
CA GLY A 617 -0.29 -15.73 -19.81
C GLY A 617 0.91 -15.63 -18.89
N GLY A 618 1.41 -14.40 -18.75
CA GLY A 618 2.61 -14.10 -18.01
C GLY A 618 2.44 -12.97 -17.02
N GLY A 619 3.57 -12.32 -16.76
CA GLY A 619 3.62 -11.12 -15.95
C GLY A 619 3.82 -11.35 -14.45
N PHE A 620 4.58 -12.39 -14.15
CA PHE A 620 5.08 -12.69 -12.82
C PHE A 620 6.37 -11.90 -12.53
N PHE A 621 6.55 -11.47 -11.28
CA PHE A 621 7.89 -11.15 -10.80
C PHE A 621 8.69 -12.44 -10.59
N PRO A 622 10.03 -12.38 -10.63
CA PRO A 622 10.90 -13.51 -10.32
C PRO A 622 10.47 -14.27 -9.06
N SER A 623 10.23 -13.54 -7.97
CA SER A 623 9.84 -14.10 -6.68
C SER A 623 8.39 -14.57 -6.58
N ASP A 624 7.50 -14.11 -7.48
CA ASP A 624 6.10 -14.55 -7.49
C ASP A 624 5.99 -15.93 -8.16
N LEU A 625 6.74 -16.16 -9.25
CA LEU A 625 6.69 -17.41 -10.00
C LEU A 625 7.35 -18.56 -9.23
N GLU A 626 8.45 -18.29 -8.51
CA GLU A 626 9.11 -19.30 -7.68
C GLU A 626 8.20 -19.84 -6.56
N LYS A 627 7.32 -18.99 -6.04
CA LYS A 627 6.36 -19.33 -4.99
C LYS A 627 5.01 -19.79 -5.55
N MET A 628 4.90 -19.97 -6.86
CA MET A 628 3.66 -20.37 -7.51
C MET A 628 3.27 -21.80 -7.10
N ASP A 629 2.05 -21.96 -6.60
CA ASP A 629 1.50 -23.27 -6.29
C ASP A 629 0.91 -23.92 -7.55
N PHE A 630 1.77 -24.53 -8.36
CA PHE A 630 1.38 -25.25 -9.58
C PHE A 630 0.40 -26.39 -9.30
N LYS A 631 0.49 -27.02 -8.12
CA LYS A 631 -0.39 -28.11 -7.71
C LYS A 631 -1.81 -27.59 -7.52
N TRP A 632 -1.99 -26.49 -6.80
CA TRP A 632 -3.29 -25.83 -6.64
C TRP A 632 -3.93 -25.50 -8.00
N ILE A 633 -3.13 -25.00 -8.95
CA ILE A 633 -3.61 -24.65 -10.30
C ILE A 633 -4.12 -25.89 -11.03
N GLN A 634 -3.31 -26.96 -11.07
CA GLN A 634 -3.70 -28.22 -11.72
C GLN A 634 -4.94 -28.84 -11.06
N GLU A 635 -5.05 -28.81 -9.73
CA GLU A 635 -6.19 -29.33 -8.98
C GLU A 635 -7.46 -28.52 -9.26
N THR A 636 -7.38 -27.20 -9.15
CA THR A 636 -8.51 -26.29 -9.45
C THR A 636 -9.02 -26.46 -10.88
N ILE A 637 -8.11 -26.58 -11.85
CA ILE A 637 -8.47 -26.75 -13.26
C ILE A 637 -9.07 -28.13 -13.52
N ARG A 638 -8.51 -29.19 -12.92
CA ARG A 638 -9.02 -30.56 -13.10
C ARG A 638 -10.41 -30.73 -12.52
N GLU A 639 -10.69 -30.10 -11.39
CA GLU A 639 -12.01 -30.10 -10.75
C GLU A 639 -13.05 -29.37 -11.61
N ALA A 640 -12.68 -28.24 -12.22
CA ALA A 640 -13.60 -27.45 -13.02
C ALA A 640 -13.78 -27.97 -14.47
N LEU A 641 -12.69 -28.42 -15.11
CA LEU A 641 -12.60 -28.80 -16.52
C LEU A 641 -11.63 -29.99 -16.69
N PRO A 642 -12.05 -31.24 -16.42
CA PRO A 642 -11.17 -32.42 -16.44
C PRO A 642 -10.58 -32.77 -17.83
N GLN A 643 -11.18 -32.25 -18.89
CA GLN A 643 -10.78 -32.44 -20.29
C GLN A 643 -9.56 -31.60 -20.72
N ILE A 644 -9.13 -30.63 -19.92
CA ILE A 644 -7.92 -29.84 -20.17
C ILE A 644 -6.71 -30.80 -20.20
N LYS A 645 -5.94 -30.73 -21.28
CA LYS A 645 -4.73 -31.53 -21.49
C LYS A 645 -3.48 -30.79 -21.02
N THR A 646 -3.41 -29.49 -21.31
CA THR A 646 -2.21 -28.69 -21.06
C THR A 646 -2.56 -27.28 -20.57
N ILE A 647 -1.81 -26.83 -19.57
CA ILE A 647 -1.78 -25.47 -19.05
C ILE A 647 -0.48 -24.81 -19.49
N TYR A 648 -0.56 -23.59 -20.00
CA TYR A 648 0.58 -22.82 -20.44
C TYR A 648 0.79 -21.61 -19.53
N PHE A 649 2.05 -21.25 -19.32
CA PHE A 649 2.47 -19.99 -18.72
C PHE A 649 3.47 -19.31 -19.65
N GLU A 650 3.41 -17.98 -19.70
CA GLU A 650 4.22 -17.15 -20.60
C GLU A 650 5.20 -16.24 -19.82
N PRO A 651 6.10 -16.77 -18.97
CA PRO A 651 7.03 -15.96 -18.23
C PRO A 651 8.03 -15.27 -19.18
N GLY A 652 8.25 -13.98 -18.93
CA GLY A 652 9.36 -13.23 -19.51
C GLY A 652 10.11 -12.51 -18.40
N ARG A 653 9.43 -11.57 -17.74
CA ARG A 653 10.01 -10.72 -16.70
C ARG A 653 10.63 -11.51 -15.55
N SER A 654 9.94 -12.55 -15.08
CA SER A 654 10.40 -13.44 -14.01
C SER A 654 11.66 -14.25 -14.32
N LEU A 655 12.04 -14.33 -15.60
CA LEU A 655 13.21 -15.07 -16.07
C LEU A 655 14.39 -14.15 -16.38
N THR A 656 14.15 -12.95 -16.93
CA THR A 656 15.23 -12.12 -17.48
C THR A 656 15.41 -10.76 -16.81
N GLN A 657 14.52 -10.31 -15.92
CA GLN A 657 14.69 -8.99 -15.28
C GLN A 657 16.04 -8.87 -14.60
N GLU A 658 16.35 -9.85 -13.76
CA GLU A 658 17.58 -9.93 -12.97
C GLU A 658 18.76 -10.42 -13.81
N GLY A 659 18.58 -10.65 -15.11
CA GLY A 659 19.60 -11.21 -15.97
C GLY A 659 20.56 -10.19 -16.56
N GLU A 660 20.29 -8.90 -16.41
CA GLU A 660 21.19 -7.85 -16.90
C GLU A 660 21.27 -6.68 -15.90
N ALA A 661 22.41 -5.98 -15.94
CA ALA A 661 22.63 -4.75 -15.22
C ALA A 661 23.21 -3.68 -16.16
N VAL A 662 22.92 -2.40 -15.89
CA VAL A 662 23.53 -1.25 -16.56
C VAL A 662 24.64 -0.70 -15.67
N PHE A 663 25.87 -0.77 -16.15
CA PHE A 663 27.04 -0.24 -15.46
C PHE A 663 27.25 1.19 -15.93
N SER A 664 27.37 2.10 -14.98
CA SER A 664 27.45 3.54 -15.21
C SER A 664 28.54 4.17 -14.38
N ARG A 665 29.25 5.16 -14.94
CA ARG A 665 30.25 5.94 -14.19
C ARG A 665 29.66 7.22 -13.63
N VAL A 666 30.16 7.60 -12.46
CA VAL A 666 29.91 8.91 -11.84
C VAL A 666 30.67 9.98 -12.61
N LEU A 667 29.93 10.96 -13.14
CA LEU A 667 30.42 12.10 -13.92
C LEU A 667 30.54 13.39 -13.11
N ASP A 668 29.71 13.55 -12.07
CA ASP A 668 29.72 14.72 -11.18
C ASP A 668 29.22 14.32 -9.78
N VAL A 669 29.77 14.97 -8.75
CA VAL A 669 29.38 14.79 -7.34
C VAL A 669 29.17 16.15 -6.72
N ARG A 670 27.91 16.47 -6.38
CA ARG A 670 27.53 17.73 -5.77
C ARG A 670 27.41 17.57 -4.27
N ARG A 671 28.05 18.48 -3.53
CA ARG A 671 28.13 18.44 -2.07
C ARG A 671 27.71 19.76 -1.44
N THR A 672 27.17 19.69 -0.24
CA THR A 672 26.97 20.86 0.63
C THR A 672 28.30 21.32 1.25
N LYS A 673 28.28 22.46 1.96
CA LYS A 673 29.45 22.98 2.68
C LYS A 673 29.97 22.03 3.77
N ASP A 674 29.09 21.23 4.37
CA ASP A 674 29.40 20.17 5.34
C ASP A 674 29.78 18.83 4.67
N ASN A 675 30.14 18.85 3.39
CA ASN A 675 30.64 17.71 2.60
C ASN A 675 29.62 16.57 2.37
N LYS A 676 28.34 16.80 2.69
CA LYS A 676 27.26 15.85 2.43
C LYS A 676 26.92 15.82 0.94
N VAL A 677 26.80 14.61 0.37
CA VAL A 677 26.46 14.41 -1.04
C VAL A 677 24.96 14.64 -1.26
N THR A 678 24.61 15.63 -2.08
CA THR A 678 23.22 15.96 -2.38
C THR A 678 22.76 15.37 -3.70
N GLU A 679 23.61 15.43 -4.72
CA GLU A 679 23.30 14.95 -6.06
C GLU A 679 24.54 14.33 -6.69
N ILE A 680 24.35 13.28 -7.47
CA ILE A 680 25.38 12.70 -8.34
C ILE A 680 24.84 12.61 -9.76
N VAL A 681 25.69 12.92 -10.74
CA VAL A 681 25.37 12.75 -12.16
C VAL A 681 26.11 11.52 -12.64
N VAL A 682 25.43 10.64 -13.37
CA VAL A 682 26.03 9.44 -13.96
C VAL A 682 25.88 9.43 -15.47
N ASP A 683 26.68 8.61 -16.15
CA ASP A 683 26.64 8.51 -17.60
C ASP A 683 25.50 7.67 -18.16
N ALA A 684 24.79 6.86 -17.36
CA ALA A 684 23.54 6.22 -17.77
C ALA A 684 22.40 7.26 -17.71
N CYS A 685 21.35 7.05 -18.50
CA CYS A 685 20.14 7.85 -18.42
C CYS A 685 18.90 6.99 -18.70
N ILE A 686 17.73 7.61 -18.73
CA ILE A 686 16.46 6.94 -19.09
C ILE A 686 16.46 6.29 -20.48
N ALA A 687 17.44 6.57 -21.34
CA ALA A 687 17.62 5.86 -22.61
C ALA A 687 18.07 4.41 -22.41
N GLU A 688 18.94 4.15 -21.43
CA GLU A 688 19.34 2.81 -21.02
C GLU A 688 18.39 2.19 -19.99
N LEU A 689 17.68 3.01 -19.22
CA LEU A 689 16.74 2.57 -18.19
C LEU A 689 15.36 3.23 -18.36
N PRO A 690 14.65 3.02 -19.49
CA PRO A 690 13.33 3.61 -19.74
C PRO A 690 12.26 3.32 -18.69
N LEU A 691 12.41 2.24 -17.90
CA LEU A 691 11.45 1.86 -16.88
C LEU A 691 11.92 2.10 -15.44
N ILE A 692 12.98 2.90 -15.24
CA ILE A 692 13.55 3.19 -13.91
C ILE A 692 12.50 3.71 -12.91
N ASP A 693 11.52 4.50 -13.37
CA ASP A 693 10.44 5.05 -12.54
C ASP A 693 9.22 4.09 -12.40
N SER A 694 9.18 3.02 -13.20
CA SER A 694 8.03 2.10 -13.24
C SER A 694 8.12 1.00 -12.18
N TYR A 695 9.33 0.65 -11.72
CA TYR A 695 9.55 -0.33 -10.66
C TYR A 695 10.92 -0.15 -10.00
N ALA A 696 11.10 -0.76 -8.83
CA ALA A 696 12.36 -0.66 -8.09
C ALA A 696 13.49 -1.49 -8.73
N HIS A 697 14.65 -0.87 -8.89
CA HIS A 697 15.90 -1.52 -9.29
C HIS A 697 16.84 -1.64 -8.09
N ARG A 698 17.55 -2.76 -7.97
CA ARG A 698 18.68 -2.87 -7.05
C ARG A 698 19.86 -2.09 -7.60
N ILE A 699 20.39 -1.14 -6.82
CA ILE A 699 21.49 -0.27 -7.25
C ILE A 699 22.70 -0.56 -6.37
N PHE A 700 23.85 -0.78 -7.00
CA PHE A 700 25.11 -1.06 -6.31
C PHE A 700 26.11 0.05 -6.57
N PHE A 701 26.91 0.37 -5.56
CA PHE A 701 28.09 1.22 -5.68
C PHE A 701 29.33 0.33 -5.73
N LYS A 702 30.24 0.64 -6.66
CA LYS A 702 31.59 0.05 -6.71
C LYS A 702 32.61 1.17 -6.83
N SER A 703 33.54 1.23 -5.88
CA SER A 703 34.68 2.14 -5.98
C SER A 703 35.61 1.72 -7.12
N LYS A 704 36.19 2.70 -7.81
CA LYS A 704 37.25 2.47 -8.81
C LYS A 704 38.63 2.23 -8.16
N THR A 705 38.84 2.68 -6.91
CA THR A 705 40.15 2.70 -6.22
C THR A 705 40.25 1.70 -5.07
N SER A 706 39.13 1.27 -4.50
CA SER A 706 39.06 0.25 -3.44
C SER A 706 38.22 -0.96 -3.87
N ASP A 707 38.23 -2.01 -3.06
CA ASP A 707 37.38 -3.20 -3.23
C ASP A 707 35.95 -2.99 -2.73
N ASP A 708 35.56 -1.76 -2.41
CA ASP A 708 34.24 -1.43 -1.87
C ASP A 708 33.16 -1.72 -2.91
N PHE A 709 32.30 -2.69 -2.60
CA PHE A 709 31.11 -3.04 -3.36
C PHE A 709 29.92 -3.13 -2.40
N THR A 710 28.92 -2.28 -2.56
CA THR A 710 27.79 -2.22 -1.62
C THR A 710 26.46 -2.02 -2.34
N HIS A 711 25.43 -2.70 -1.84
CA HIS A 711 24.05 -2.44 -2.25
C HIS A 711 23.53 -1.17 -1.59
N LEU A 712 23.00 -0.25 -2.38
CA LEU A 712 22.56 1.06 -1.92
C LEU A 712 21.13 1.01 -1.40
N ASN A 713 20.96 1.44 -0.16
CA ASN A 713 19.65 1.61 0.47
C ASN A 713 19.09 3.01 0.19
N LYS A 714 17.84 3.24 0.60
CA LYS A 714 17.20 4.56 0.50
C LYS A 714 17.96 5.59 1.34
N GLY A 715 18.09 6.79 0.80
CA GLY A 715 18.70 7.96 1.45
C GLY A 715 18.13 9.25 0.89
N ASP A 716 18.95 10.29 0.84
CA ASP A 716 18.55 11.64 0.42
C ASP A 716 19.38 12.21 -0.74
N THR A 717 20.33 11.43 -1.28
CA THR A 717 21.09 11.80 -2.47
C THR A 717 20.30 11.48 -3.74
N LYS A 718 20.17 12.45 -4.64
CA LYS A 718 19.57 12.22 -5.97
C LYS A 718 20.61 11.70 -6.95
N VAL A 719 20.19 10.80 -7.83
CA VAL A 719 20.98 10.29 -8.95
C VAL A 719 20.35 10.80 -10.25
N LEU A 720 21.10 11.63 -10.97
CA LEU A 720 20.70 12.25 -12.23
C LEU A 720 21.41 11.53 -13.38
N GLY A 721 20.74 11.40 -14.52
CA GLY A 721 21.38 10.91 -15.73
C GLY A 721 22.10 12.01 -16.53
N ARG A 722 22.69 11.62 -17.66
CA ARG A 722 23.54 12.48 -18.49
C ARG A 722 22.80 13.48 -19.41
N ILE A 723 21.48 13.39 -19.58
CA ILE A 723 20.75 14.16 -20.60
C ILE A 723 20.03 15.37 -20.00
N CYS A 724 19.89 16.44 -20.79
CA CYS A 724 19.28 17.71 -20.37
C CYS A 724 17.74 17.65 -20.35
N MET A 725 17.15 16.71 -19.60
CA MET A 725 15.71 16.65 -19.39
C MET A 725 15.38 16.61 -17.90
N GLU A 726 14.35 17.34 -17.47
CA GLU A 726 13.94 17.42 -16.06
C GLU A 726 13.57 16.06 -15.46
N ASN A 727 13.10 15.13 -16.29
CA ASN A 727 12.72 13.78 -15.90
C ASN A 727 13.86 12.77 -15.96
N ASP A 728 15.10 13.17 -16.30
CA ASP A 728 16.26 12.27 -16.29
C ASP A 728 16.84 12.10 -14.88
N VAL A 729 16.01 11.53 -14.01
CA VAL A 729 16.31 11.27 -12.60
C VAL A 729 16.22 9.76 -12.38
N LEU A 730 17.37 9.10 -12.25
CA LEU A 730 17.44 7.65 -12.09
C LEU A 730 17.14 7.18 -10.65
N SER A 731 17.31 8.07 -9.67
CA SER A 731 16.81 7.85 -8.31
C SER A 731 16.65 9.16 -7.56
N LYS A 732 15.63 9.26 -6.72
CA LYS A 732 15.30 10.48 -5.95
C LYS A 732 15.89 10.49 -4.54
N GLY A 733 16.49 9.38 -4.08
CA GLY A 733 17.00 9.29 -2.71
C GLY A 733 17.69 7.97 -2.42
N LEU A 734 18.99 7.91 -2.67
CA LEU A 734 19.87 6.81 -2.27
C LEU A 734 20.81 7.25 -1.17
N LYS A 735 21.20 6.31 -0.30
CA LYS A 735 22.26 6.50 0.70
C LYS A 735 23.59 6.22 0.02
N ILE A 736 24.15 7.23 -0.62
CA ILE A 736 25.44 7.14 -1.30
C ILE A 736 26.58 7.25 -0.27
N PRO A 737 27.64 6.41 -0.35
CA PRO A 737 28.81 6.54 0.51
C PRO A 737 29.42 7.94 0.39
N SER A 738 29.83 8.53 1.53
CA SER A 738 30.48 9.85 1.54
C SER A 738 31.80 9.86 0.77
N SER A 739 32.42 8.69 0.58
CA SER A 739 33.65 8.45 -0.19
C SER A 739 33.45 8.43 -1.72
N VAL A 740 32.24 8.62 -2.25
CA VAL A 740 32.00 8.63 -3.70
C VAL A 740 32.85 9.67 -4.43
N GLU A 741 33.51 9.24 -5.51
CA GLU A 741 34.36 10.06 -6.37
C GLU A 741 33.97 9.96 -7.85
N LEU A 742 34.48 10.91 -8.65
CA LEU A 742 34.39 10.88 -10.10
C LEU A 742 34.99 9.57 -10.66
N GLY A 743 34.25 8.91 -11.55
CA GLY A 743 34.68 7.66 -12.18
C GLY A 743 34.40 6.39 -11.36
N ASP A 744 33.88 6.50 -10.13
CA ASP A 744 33.27 5.35 -9.46
C ASP A 744 32.07 4.83 -10.24
N TYR A 745 31.63 3.62 -9.93
CA TYR A 745 30.51 2.99 -10.63
C TYR A 745 29.24 2.99 -9.81
N LEU A 746 28.14 3.37 -10.48
CA LEU A 746 26.79 2.97 -10.10
C LEU A 746 26.30 1.89 -11.05
N ILE A 747 25.86 0.78 -10.48
CA ILE A 747 25.41 -0.39 -11.21
C ILE A 747 23.91 -0.55 -10.95
N PHE A 748 23.12 -0.33 -11.99
CA PHE A 748 21.68 -0.50 -11.97
C PHE A 748 21.33 -1.94 -12.36
N GLY A 749 21.02 -2.77 -11.37
CA GLY A 749 20.54 -4.13 -11.58
C GLY A 749 19.12 -4.17 -12.15
N ASP A 750 18.56 -5.37 -12.25
CA ASP A 750 17.17 -5.58 -12.70
C ASP A 750 16.84 -5.01 -14.10
N ALA A 751 17.84 -4.91 -14.97
CA ALA A 751 17.78 -4.18 -16.23
C ALA A 751 17.60 -5.07 -17.48
N GLY A 752 17.22 -6.34 -17.32
CA GLY A 752 17.14 -7.28 -18.44
C GLY A 752 15.74 -7.52 -19.02
N ALA A 753 14.67 -7.07 -18.37
CA ALA A 753 13.30 -7.23 -18.82
C ALA A 753 12.69 -5.88 -19.21
N TYR A 754 12.30 -5.73 -20.47
CA TYR A 754 11.74 -4.51 -21.06
C TYR A 754 12.68 -3.29 -21.10
N GLU A 755 13.62 -3.15 -20.16
CA GLU A 755 14.66 -2.11 -20.22
C GLU A 755 15.52 -2.25 -21.47
N ARG A 756 15.94 -3.47 -21.79
CA ARG A 756 16.69 -3.75 -23.02
C ARG A 756 15.86 -3.63 -24.29
N SER A 757 14.65 -4.20 -24.32
CA SER A 757 13.83 -4.19 -25.53
C SER A 757 13.20 -2.82 -25.83
N MET A 758 13.15 -1.92 -24.85
CA MET A 758 12.61 -0.56 -25.01
C MET A 758 13.68 0.53 -24.93
N SER A 759 14.96 0.19 -24.80
CA SER A 759 16.03 1.20 -24.90
C SER A 759 16.11 1.81 -26.29
N TYR A 760 16.55 3.06 -26.35
CA TYR A 760 16.52 3.89 -27.55
C TYR A 760 17.76 4.79 -27.60
N ASP A 761 18.15 5.24 -28.79
CA ASP A 761 19.43 5.94 -29.01
C ASP A 761 19.40 7.46 -28.70
N PHE A 762 18.66 7.88 -27.66
CA PHE A 762 18.58 9.30 -27.29
C PHE A 762 19.79 9.74 -26.45
N GLY A 763 20.31 10.94 -26.73
CA GLY A 763 21.47 11.50 -26.03
C GLY A 763 22.79 10.81 -26.36
N ARG A 764 22.90 10.17 -27.54
CA ARG A 764 24.12 9.51 -28.03
C ARG A 764 24.85 10.22 -29.18
N GLY A 765 24.24 11.27 -29.77
CA GLY A 765 24.87 12.11 -30.80
C GLY A 765 24.78 11.51 -32.20
#